data_AF-A0A2P4ZAY6-F1
#
_entry.id   AF-A0A2P4ZAY6-F1
#
_cell.length_a   1.000
_cell.length_b   1.000
_cell.length_c   1.000
_cell.angle_alpha   90.00
_cell.angle_beta   90.00
_cell.angle_gamma   90.00
#
_symmetry.space_group_name_H-M   'P 1'
#
loop_
_entity.id
_entity.type
_entity.pdbx_description
1 polymer ?
#
loop_
_entity_poly.entity_id
_entity_poly.type
_entity_poly.pdbx_seq_one_letter_code
_entity_poly.pdbx_strand_id
1 'polypeptide(L)'
;MAAALEKITAHYLALLTARRSRAILVPIAAIAVIFTLINITERAYQQPSINVEALSSTNIERASTTEGLTDWSKFAYVQYATSSKYLCNAVMLLQSLHHLKSRADRVLMYPTKMLPDPEDVDGGDFQERELLVKARDEYGVKLVPVQIQHRDIVDDTWADFDTKLLAFNQTQYERPCRGAYWLLGNETAKEALASPFFVIQPDKYEFDRIQKAIALDDEYDMELLNKLYHDTAMMLPHRPYTMMSSELRETNHTLYLGSGAEEWNSTEVMSQVRTIRISDYPVPKPWKKYWTIDDYQNSFKLEPRCEMKRDMQKNKMGGHDKEDGCSGRDAWRELYADFKARKATVCARKAWAEDDEVELDLVREEGMIGLNPIPIITMSASASPPLANLLPPSWKPQVTAWLAEDTPSLDYAGFVVGEHPRTATLWGKSAGIIAGRPFFDEVFHQCGCTVEWHAEEGSRLDLGSNGGKMKVATVTGPARGLLLGERVALNTLARCSGVATQSELLVSKLRAAGYKGVLAGTRKTTPGFRLVEKYGMLVGGADGHRMDLSSMVMLKDNHVWSRGSITEAVAAAKAVAGFSMKIEVEVQSEAEADEAIGAGADVVMLDNFTGDGVKVAAASLKERWAGKRHFLLEVSGGLREDNVEPCGHNLYQLDSSGGAACGFLAQD
;
A
#
# COMPACT_ATOMS: atom_id res chain seq x y z
N MET A 1 -67.67 7.60 52.03
CA MET A 1 -66.40 7.82 51.30
C MET A 1 -66.60 8.17 49.83
N ALA A 2 -67.42 7.44 49.06
CA ALA A 2 -67.67 7.76 47.64
C ALA A 2 -68.20 9.20 47.40
N ALA A 3 -69.19 9.64 48.16
CA ALA A 3 -69.75 11.00 48.05
C ALA A 3 -68.79 12.14 48.46
N ALA A 4 -67.72 11.82 49.22
CA ALA A 4 -66.69 12.80 49.59
C ALA A 4 -65.65 12.93 48.48
N LEU A 5 -65.30 11.83 47.82
CA LEU A 5 -64.38 11.81 46.69
C LEU A 5 -64.95 12.56 45.48
N GLU A 6 -66.25 12.41 45.22
CA GLU A 6 -66.96 13.03 44.09
C GLU A 6 -67.07 14.56 44.23
N LYS A 7 -67.22 15.07 45.47
CA LYS A 7 -67.19 16.51 45.74
C LYS A 7 -65.80 17.11 45.59
N ILE A 8 -64.75 16.36 45.95
CA ILE A 8 -63.36 16.81 45.82
C ILE A 8 -62.96 16.87 44.33
N THR A 9 -63.30 15.85 43.53
CA THR A 9 -63.02 15.85 42.09
C THR A 9 -63.80 16.92 41.34
N ALA A 10 -65.06 17.18 41.70
CA ALA A 10 -65.85 18.27 41.11
C ALA A 10 -65.28 19.66 41.44
N HIS A 11 -64.75 19.85 42.65
CA HIS A 11 -64.13 21.12 43.05
C HIS A 11 -62.80 21.37 42.33
N TYR A 12 -61.98 20.33 42.13
CA TYR A 12 -60.73 20.42 41.36
C TYR A 12 -60.98 20.67 39.86
N LEU A 13 -62.01 20.04 39.26
CA LEU A 13 -62.37 20.31 37.86
C LEU A 13 -62.91 21.74 37.66
N ALA A 14 -63.65 22.29 38.62
CA ALA A 14 -64.13 23.68 38.59
C ALA A 14 -62.97 24.69 38.71
N LEU A 15 -61.95 24.37 39.51
CA LEU A 15 -60.72 25.17 39.63
C LEU A 15 -59.87 25.15 38.35
N LEU A 16 -59.83 24.03 37.62
CA LEU A 16 -59.08 23.87 36.36
C LEU A 16 -59.80 24.46 35.12
N THR A 17 -61.11 24.68 35.20
CA THR A 17 -61.92 25.28 34.11
C THR A 17 -62.10 26.78 34.24
N ALA A 18 -61.80 27.37 35.40
CA ALA A 18 -61.88 28.82 35.62
C ALA A 18 -60.78 29.59 34.85
N ARG A 19 -61.21 30.63 34.10
CA ARG A 19 -60.33 31.46 33.24
C ARG A 19 -59.13 32.07 33.97
N ARG A 20 -59.30 32.47 35.24
CA ARG A 20 -58.20 33.03 36.06
C ARG A 20 -57.15 31.99 36.44
N SER A 21 -57.56 30.74 36.66
CA SER A 21 -56.64 29.65 36.98
C SER A 21 -55.82 29.23 35.77
N ARG A 22 -56.42 29.20 34.56
CA ARG A 22 -55.69 28.93 33.30
C ARG A 22 -54.64 30.00 32.99
N ALA A 23 -54.91 31.26 33.31
CA ALA A 23 -53.95 32.35 33.12
C ALA A 23 -52.70 32.20 34.01
N ILE A 24 -52.76 31.42 35.09
CA ILE A 24 -51.65 31.20 36.02
C ILE A 24 -51.03 29.80 35.81
N LEU A 25 -51.85 28.76 35.66
CA LEU A 25 -51.39 27.37 35.54
C LEU A 25 -50.75 27.04 34.18
N VAL A 26 -51.21 27.66 33.09
CA VAL A 26 -50.63 27.45 31.75
C VAL A 26 -49.19 27.99 31.66
N PRO A 27 -48.87 29.23 32.09
CA PRO A 27 -47.48 29.68 32.09
C PRO A 27 -46.62 28.90 33.09
N ILE A 28 -47.14 28.47 34.24
CA ILE A 28 -46.38 27.62 35.17
C ILE A 28 -46.05 26.26 34.55
N ALA A 29 -47.00 25.61 33.86
CA ALA A 29 -46.75 24.36 33.16
C ALA A 29 -45.79 24.54 31.97
N ALA A 30 -45.89 25.65 31.23
CA ALA A 30 -44.96 25.98 30.15
C ALA A 30 -43.55 26.25 30.68
N ILE A 31 -43.41 26.98 31.80
CA ILE A 31 -42.12 27.18 32.48
C ILE A 31 -41.58 25.85 32.97
N ALA A 32 -42.41 24.97 33.55
CA ALA A 32 -41.96 23.65 33.98
C ALA A 32 -41.46 22.81 32.78
N VAL A 33 -42.17 22.80 31.66
CA VAL A 33 -41.74 22.09 30.43
C VAL A 33 -40.44 22.70 29.88
N ILE A 34 -40.33 24.03 29.83
CA ILE A 34 -39.10 24.72 29.41
C ILE A 34 -37.95 24.40 30.38
N PHE A 35 -38.18 24.38 31.69
CA PHE A 35 -37.17 24.04 32.68
C PHE A 35 -36.75 22.56 32.59
N THR A 36 -37.69 21.67 32.24
CA THR A 36 -37.41 20.26 31.99
C THR A 36 -36.60 20.08 30.70
N LEU A 37 -36.97 20.81 29.64
CA LEU A 37 -36.22 20.83 28.37
C LEU A 37 -34.83 21.44 28.55
N ILE A 38 -34.70 22.54 29.32
CA ILE A 38 -33.41 23.16 29.65
C ILE A 38 -32.56 22.18 30.47
N ASN A 39 -33.12 21.48 31.47
CA ASN A 39 -32.38 20.47 32.23
C ASN A 39 -32.02 19.23 31.39
N ILE A 40 -32.84 18.84 30.41
CA ILE A 40 -32.51 17.76 29.46
C ILE A 40 -31.39 18.22 28.53
N THR A 41 -31.43 19.45 28.04
CA THR A 41 -30.35 20.02 27.22
C THR A 41 -29.09 20.29 28.03
N GLU A 42 -29.15 20.75 29.29
CA GLU A 42 -27.99 20.90 30.16
C GLU A 42 -27.39 19.55 30.56
N ARG A 43 -28.20 18.50 30.76
CA ARG A 43 -27.68 17.13 30.92
C ARG A 43 -27.10 16.55 29.63
N ALA A 44 -27.57 16.99 28.47
CA ALA A 44 -26.99 16.64 27.18
C ALA A 44 -25.73 17.47 26.83
N TYR A 45 -25.54 18.65 27.44
CA TYR A 45 -24.42 19.56 27.18
C TYR A 45 -23.34 19.58 28.28
N GLN A 46 -23.64 19.11 29.49
CA GLN A 46 -22.63 18.80 30.49
C GLN A 46 -22.06 17.41 30.20
N GLN A 47 -21.17 17.35 29.20
CA GLN A 47 -20.12 16.34 29.27
C GLN A 47 -19.40 16.56 30.61
N PRO A 48 -19.17 15.51 31.44
CA PRO A 48 -18.10 15.61 32.39
C PRO A 48 -16.85 15.95 31.58
N SER A 49 -16.22 17.08 31.87
CA SER A 49 -14.90 17.39 31.34
C SER A 49 -14.01 16.23 31.72
N ILE A 50 -13.69 15.38 30.74
CA ILE A 50 -12.65 14.39 30.90
C ILE A 50 -11.40 15.22 31.14
N ASN A 51 -10.87 15.14 32.35
CA ASN A 51 -9.60 15.73 32.67
C ASN A 51 -8.54 14.94 31.89
N VAL A 52 -8.23 15.38 30.67
CA VAL A 52 -7.32 14.69 29.75
C VAL A 52 -5.93 14.54 30.36
N GLU A 53 -5.55 15.38 31.33
CA GLU A 53 -4.31 15.22 32.10
C GLU A 53 -4.28 13.95 32.96
N ALA A 54 -5.42 13.40 33.39
CA ALA A 54 -5.46 12.16 34.19
C ALA A 54 -5.38 10.87 33.34
N LEU A 55 -5.72 10.94 32.05
CA LEU A 55 -5.60 9.83 31.08
C LEU A 55 -4.35 9.94 30.18
N SER A 56 -3.73 11.12 30.12
CA SER A 56 -2.49 11.38 29.36
C SER A 56 -1.22 11.10 30.17
N SER A 57 -1.27 11.11 31.51
CA SER A 57 -0.07 11.06 32.37
C SER A 57 0.13 9.79 33.19
N THR A 58 -0.62 8.71 32.96
CA THR A 58 -0.30 7.41 33.57
C THR A 58 -0.25 6.25 32.57
N ASN A 59 0.97 6.02 32.08
CA ASN A 59 1.51 4.76 31.56
C ASN A 59 1.06 4.26 30.17
N ILE A 60 1.47 4.98 29.11
CA ILE A 60 2.05 4.34 27.92
C ILE A 60 3.58 4.46 27.98
N GLU A 61 4.14 4.27 29.18
CA GLU A 61 5.54 3.92 29.43
C GLU A 61 5.65 2.61 30.25
N ARG A 62 4.59 1.81 30.32
CA ARG A 62 4.65 0.42 30.81
C ARG A 62 3.93 -0.54 29.87
N ALA A 63 4.49 -0.69 28.67
CA ALA A 63 4.42 -1.96 27.93
C ALA A 63 5.82 -2.53 27.63
N SER A 64 6.88 -2.02 28.29
CA SER A 64 8.25 -2.56 28.21
C SER A 64 8.67 -3.35 29.46
N THR A 65 7.74 -3.78 30.32
CA THR A 65 8.06 -4.61 31.51
C THR A 65 7.31 -5.94 31.62
N THR A 66 6.60 -6.36 30.57
CA THR A 66 6.12 -7.75 30.43
C THR A 66 6.50 -8.36 29.08
N GLU A 67 7.65 -7.99 28.51
CA GLU A 67 8.18 -8.63 27.29
C GLU A 67 8.62 -10.10 27.48
N GLY A 68 8.38 -10.69 28.66
CA GLY A 68 8.67 -12.10 28.95
C GLY A 68 7.53 -12.94 29.51
N LEU A 69 6.28 -12.46 29.62
CA LEU A 69 5.21 -13.19 30.32
C LEU A 69 4.07 -13.76 29.45
N THR A 70 3.90 -13.32 28.21
CA THR A 70 2.85 -13.85 27.33
C THR A 70 3.37 -15.02 26.53
N ASP A 71 2.91 -16.22 26.88
CA ASP A 71 3.17 -17.43 26.10
C ASP A 71 2.35 -17.42 24.82
N TRP A 72 2.97 -16.99 23.71
CA TRP A 72 2.32 -16.84 22.42
C TRP A 72 1.93 -18.18 21.77
N SER A 73 2.47 -19.29 22.24
CA SER A 73 2.12 -20.63 21.74
C SER A 73 0.67 -21.02 22.06
N LYS A 74 0.03 -20.30 22.98
CA LYS A 74 -1.36 -20.46 23.38
C LYS A 74 -2.34 -19.72 22.47
N PHE A 75 -1.88 -18.93 21.51
CA PHE A 75 -2.76 -18.14 20.63
C PHE A 75 -2.59 -18.58 19.18
N ALA A 76 -3.67 -18.49 18.40
CA ALA A 76 -3.64 -18.80 16.97
C ALA A 76 -4.53 -17.87 16.14
N TYR A 77 -4.06 -17.59 14.93
CA TYR A 77 -4.89 -17.12 13.82
C TYR A 77 -5.39 -18.33 13.05
N VAL A 78 -6.71 -18.53 13.03
CA VAL A 78 -7.34 -19.68 12.37
C VAL A 78 -7.96 -19.23 11.05
N GLN A 79 -7.59 -19.89 9.97
CA GLN A 79 -8.24 -19.82 8.67
C GLN A 79 -8.83 -21.19 8.30
N TYR A 80 -9.78 -21.20 7.37
CA TYR A 80 -10.41 -22.42 6.88
C TYR A 80 -10.49 -22.41 5.35
N ALA A 81 -10.45 -23.59 4.75
CA ALA A 81 -10.70 -23.79 3.33
C ALA A 81 -11.75 -24.90 3.15
N THR A 82 -12.69 -24.69 2.24
CA THR A 82 -13.71 -25.69 1.86
C THR A 82 -13.53 -26.17 0.42
N SER A 83 -12.81 -25.41 -0.40
CA SER A 83 -12.47 -25.75 -1.78
C SER A 83 -11.10 -25.17 -2.18
N SER A 84 -10.52 -25.67 -3.29
CA SER A 84 -9.34 -25.09 -3.94
C SER A 84 -9.44 -23.57 -4.13
N LYS A 85 -10.64 -23.06 -4.44
CA LYS A 85 -10.90 -21.62 -4.65
C LYS A 85 -10.63 -20.80 -3.39
N TYR A 86 -10.98 -21.33 -2.21
CA TYR A 86 -10.77 -20.66 -0.92
C TYR A 86 -9.39 -20.93 -0.33
N LEU A 87 -8.79 -22.09 -0.65
CA LEU A 87 -7.47 -22.48 -0.13
C LEU A 87 -6.39 -21.45 -0.43
N CYS A 88 -6.30 -20.99 -1.69
CA CYS A 88 -5.31 -19.97 -2.07
C CYS A 88 -5.47 -18.67 -1.26
N ASN A 89 -6.72 -18.20 -1.06
CA ASN A 89 -6.98 -17.00 -0.27
C ASN A 89 -6.56 -17.16 1.20
N ALA A 90 -6.87 -18.32 1.80
CA ALA A 90 -6.44 -18.63 3.16
C ALA A 90 -4.91 -18.62 3.28
N VAL A 91 -4.21 -19.24 2.33
CA VAL A 91 -2.74 -19.26 2.29
C VAL A 91 -2.15 -17.86 2.12
N MET A 92 -2.73 -17.01 1.27
CA MET A 92 -2.30 -15.61 1.08
C MET A 92 -2.40 -14.79 2.37
N LEU A 93 -3.46 -14.99 3.17
CA LEU A 93 -3.62 -14.30 4.46
C LEU A 93 -2.59 -14.80 5.48
N LEU A 94 -2.38 -16.11 5.55
CA LEU A 94 -1.40 -16.71 6.47
C LEU A 94 0.04 -16.33 6.10
N GLN A 95 0.35 -16.19 4.81
CA GLN A 95 1.60 -15.61 4.34
C GLN A 95 1.78 -14.16 4.81
N SER A 96 0.74 -13.32 4.71
CA SER A 96 0.81 -11.95 5.25
C SER A 96 1.14 -11.94 6.74
N LEU A 97 0.52 -12.81 7.54
CA LEU A 97 0.83 -12.96 8.96
C LEU A 97 2.27 -13.44 9.21
N HIS A 98 2.79 -14.30 8.34
CA HIS A 98 4.19 -14.74 8.37
C HIS A 98 5.16 -13.58 8.09
N HIS A 99 4.93 -12.80 7.03
CA HIS A 99 5.76 -11.62 6.70
C HIS A 99 5.72 -10.54 7.79
N LEU A 100 4.57 -10.38 8.46
CA LEU A 100 4.42 -9.50 9.62
C LEU A 100 5.06 -10.05 10.90
N LYS A 101 5.68 -11.24 10.85
CA LYS A 101 6.32 -11.92 11.99
C LYS A 101 5.36 -12.08 13.18
N SER A 102 4.10 -12.44 12.88
CA SER A 102 3.10 -12.73 13.91
C SER A 102 3.61 -13.81 14.87
N ARG A 103 3.53 -13.52 16.18
CA ARG A 103 4.04 -14.38 17.26
C ARG A 103 3.12 -15.55 17.59
N ALA A 104 1.81 -15.40 17.36
CA ALA A 104 0.82 -16.45 17.54
C ALA A 104 0.94 -17.50 16.43
N ASP A 105 0.45 -18.70 16.70
CA ASP A 105 0.36 -19.76 15.70
C ASP A 105 -0.50 -19.33 14.51
N ARG A 106 -0.22 -19.94 13.36
CA ARG A 106 -1.03 -19.83 12.14
C ARG A 106 -1.65 -21.20 11.90
N VAL A 107 -2.97 -21.29 11.88
CA VAL A 107 -3.70 -22.55 11.76
C VAL A 107 -4.56 -22.52 10.52
N LEU A 108 -4.52 -23.59 9.72
CA LEU A 108 -5.37 -23.76 8.55
C LEU A 108 -6.18 -25.05 8.67
N MET A 109 -7.49 -24.91 8.82
CA MET A 109 -8.43 -26.01 8.73
C MET A 109 -8.70 -26.35 7.26
N TYR A 110 -8.51 -27.60 6.87
CA TYR A 110 -8.61 -28.04 5.47
C TYR A 110 -9.33 -29.40 5.34
N PRO A 111 -10.02 -29.68 4.22
CA PRO A 111 -10.67 -30.97 4.00
C PRO A 111 -9.63 -32.08 3.83
N THR A 112 -9.78 -33.21 4.53
CA THR A 112 -8.79 -34.30 4.51
C THR A 112 -8.37 -34.74 3.11
N LYS A 113 -9.32 -34.74 2.14
CA LYS A 113 -9.07 -35.07 0.73
C LYS A 113 -8.04 -34.18 0.01
N MET A 114 -7.77 -32.97 0.51
CA MET A 114 -6.81 -32.06 -0.13
C MET A 114 -5.35 -32.43 0.17
N LEU A 115 -5.11 -33.24 1.21
CA LEU A 115 -3.79 -33.78 1.55
C LEU A 115 -3.94 -35.27 1.86
N PRO A 116 -4.14 -36.11 0.83
CA PRO A 116 -4.27 -37.55 1.01
C PRO A 116 -2.94 -38.16 1.48
N ASP A 117 -3.02 -39.31 2.15
CA ASP A 117 -1.82 -40.02 2.61
C ASP A 117 -0.92 -40.40 1.41
N PRO A 118 0.41 -40.48 1.59
CA PRO A 118 1.34 -40.75 0.49
C PRO A 118 1.09 -42.07 -0.26
N GLU A 119 0.38 -43.02 0.37
CA GLU A 119 0.03 -44.33 -0.19
C GLU A 119 -1.27 -44.30 -1.03
N ASP A 120 -2.01 -43.19 -1.00
CA ASP A 120 -3.30 -43.03 -1.65
C ASP A 120 -3.12 -42.35 -3.03
N VAL A 121 -3.03 -43.19 -4.07
CA VAL A 121 -2.60 -42.81 -5.43
C VAL A 121 -3.65 -41.98 -6.18
N ASP A 122 -4.92 -42.01 -5.75
CA ASP A 122 -6.07 -41.40 -6.44
C ASP A 122 -6.74 -40.24 -5.66
N GLY A 123 -6.16 -39.80 -4.53
CA GLY A 123 -6.94 -39.12 -3.48
C GLY A 123 -7.10 -37.59 -3.50
N GLY A 124 -6.35 -36.82 -4.30
CA GLY A 124 -6.40 -35.35 -4.19
C GLY A 124 -5.76 -34.56 -5.34
N ASP A 125 -6.21 -33.32 -5.55
CA ASP A 125 -5.62 -32.41 -6.52
C ASP A 125 -4.17 -32.08 -6.11
N PHE A 126 -3.21 -32.37 -6.98
CA PHE A 126 -1.79 -32.09 -6.77
C PHE A 126 -1.55 -30.63 -6.32
N GLN A 127 -2.36 -29.69 -6.81
CA GLN A 127 -2.24 -28.27 -6.48
C GLN A 127 -2.69 -27.97 -5.04
N GLU A 128 -3.76 -28.59 -4.56
CA GLU A 128 -4.22 -28.39 -3.18
C GLU A 128 -3.18 -28.90 -2.18
N ARG A 129 -2.59 -30.07 -2.48
CA ARG A 129 -1.48 -30.64 -1.73
C ARG A 129 -0.26 -29.71 -1.71
N GLU A 130 0.15 -29.20 -2.86
CA GLU A 130 1.35 -28.35 -2.97
C GLU A 130 1.19 -27.04 -2.19
N LEU A 131 -0.01 -26.42 -2.24
CA LEU A 131 -0.31 -25.22 -1.45
C LEU A 131 -0.34 -25.48 0.06
N LEU A 132 -0.87 -26.63 0.49
CA LEU A 132 -0.86 -27.02 1.90
C LEU A 132 0.56 -27.28 2.40
N VAL A 133 1.38 -28.00 1.61
CA VAL A 133 2.80 -28.23 1.92
C VAL A 133 3.56 -26.91 1.99
N LYS A 134 3.34 -26.01 1.03
CA LYS A 134 3.92 -24.66 1.03
C LYS A 134 3.53 -23.87 2.28
N ALA A 135 2.25 -23.86 2.64
CA ALA A 135 1.79 -23.16 3.83
C ALA A 135 2.46 -23.70 5.11
N ARG A 136 2.60 -25.03 5.22
CA ARG A 136 3.26 -25.68 6.35
C ARG A 136 4.75 -25.35 6.41
N ASP A 137 5.46 -25.56 5.30
CA ASP A 137 6.94 -25.58 5.28
C ASP A 137 7.53 -24.18 5.15
N GLU A 138 6.93 -23.29 4.35
CA GLU A 138 7.43 -21.92 4.16
C GLU A 138 6.86 -20.95 5.19
N TYR A 139 5.58 -21.06 5.55
CA TYR A 139 4.90 -20.08 6.40
C TYR A 139 4.70 -20.56 7.84
N GLY A 140 5.10 -21.80 8.16
CA GLY A 140 4.95 -22.39 9.49
C GLY A 140 3.49 -22.55 9.91
N VAL A 141 2.60 -22.86 8.97
CA VAL A 141 1.17 -23.06 9.23
C VAL A 141 0.92 -24.46 9.79
N LYS A 142 0.19 -24.54 10.90
CA LYS A 142 -0.32 -25.79 11.47
C LYS A 142 -1.58 -26.21 10.70
N LEU A 143 -1.46 -27.31 9.96
CA LEU A 143 -2.56 -27.88 9.18
C LEU A 143 -3.45 -28.74 10.06
N VAL A 144 -4.77 -28.49 10.04
CA VAL A 144 -5.77 -29.25 10.81
C VAL A 144 -6.79 -29.86 9.84
N PRO A 145 -6.81 -31.19 9.67
CA PRO A 145 -7.80 -31.82 8.80
C PRO A 145 -9.19 -31.73 9.41
N VAL A 146 -10.18 -31.39 8.60
CA VAL A 146 -11.60 -31.29 8.99
C VAL A 146 -12.50 -31.99 7.97
N GLN A 147 -13.69 -32.38 8.42
CA GLN A 147 -14.78 -32.78 7.54
C GLN A 147 -15.61 -31.53 7.20
N ILE A 148 -15.86 -31.30 5.91
CA ILE A 148 -16.67 -30.16 5.47
C ILE A 148 -18.10 -30.34 5.97
N GLN A 149 -18.65 -29.29 6.59
CA GLN A 149 -20.04 -29.25 7.01
C GLN A 149 -20.84 -28.59 5.88
N HIS A 150 -21.50 -29.41 5.05
CA HIS A 150 -22.31 -28.96 3.92
C HIS A 150 -23.79 -28.89 4.31
N ARG A 151 -24.48 -27.86 3.81
CA ARG A 151 -25.94 -27.73 3.87
C ARG A 151 -26.51 -27.67 2.46
N ASP A 152 -27.64 -28.36 2.26
CA ASP A 152 -28.40 -28.30 1.01
C ASP A 152 -29.17 -26.97 0.90
N ILE A 153 -28.45 -25.89 0.54
CA ILE A 153 -29.01 -24.54 0.32
C ILE A 153 -28.91 -24.21 -1.18
N VAL A 154 -29.78 -23.33 -1.68
CA VAL A 154 -29.90 -22.97 -3.11
C VAL A 154 -28.62 -22.34 -3.72
N ASP A 155 -27.68 -21.85 -2.91
CA ASP A 155 -26.42 -21.22 -3.36
C ASP A 155 -25.18 -22.02 -2.92
N ASP A 156 -24.56 -22.71 -3.87
CA ASP A 156 -23.30 -23.47 -3.71
C ASP A 156 -22.14 -22.66 -3.11
N THR A 157 -22.18 -21.32 -3.21
CA THR A 157 -21.12 -20.44 -2.71
C THR A 157 -21.03 -20.45 -1.18
N TRP A 158 -22.16 -20.68 -0.52
CA TRP A 158 -22.33 -20.59 0.93
C TRP A 158 -22.61 -21.94 1.58
N ALA A 159 -22.92 -22.99 0.82
CA ALA A 159 -23.34 -24.28 1.36
C ALA A 159 -22.39 -24.89 2.42
N ASP A 160 -21.11 -24.52 2.44
CA ASP A 160 -20.11 -25.04 3.40
C ASP A 160 -19.78 -24.10 4.58
N PHE A 161 -20.56 -23.01 4.79
CA PHE A 161 -20.18 -21.92 5.70
C PHE A 161 -19.91 -22.38 7.14
N ASP A 162 -20.59 -23.43 7.62
CA ASP A 162 -20.50 -23.90 9.01
C ASP A 162 -19.11 -24.43 9.36
N THR A 163 -18.34 -24.84 8.35
CA THR A 163 -16.95 -25.32 8.51
C THR A 163 -16.07 -24.30 9.25
N LYS A 164 -16.37 -22.99 9.16
CA LYS A 164 -15.61 -21.96 9.89
C LYS A 164 -15.84 -22.00 11.40
N LEU A 165 -17.00 -22.47 11.85
CA LEU A 165 -17.38 -22.58 13.26
C LEU A 165 -16.65 -23.73 13.97
N LEU A 166 -15.97 -24.61 13.24
CA LEU A 166 -15.02 -25.58 13.78
C LEU A 166 -13.83 -24.92 14.51
N ALA A 167 -13.62 -23.62 14.32
CA ALA A 167 -12.64 -22.83 15.07
C ALA A 167 -12.92 -22.87 16.60
N PHE A 168 -14.18 -22.98 17.03
CA PHE A 168 -14.55 -23.11 18.45
C PHE A 168 -14.08 -24.43 19.06
N ASN A 169 -13.78 -25.44 18.24
CA ASN A 169 -13.24 -26.72 18.68
C ASN A 169 -11.70 -26.73 18.82
N GLN A 170 -11.01 -25.63 18.52
CA GLN A 170 -9.55 -25.51 18.66
C GLN A 170 -9.13 -25.25 20.12
N THR A 171 -9.57 -26.14 21.02
CA THR A 171 -9.44 -26.03 22.49
C THR A 171 -8.01 -26.08 23.03
N GLN A 172 -7.02 -26.38 22.18
CA GLN A 172 -5.60 -26.24 22.50
C GLN A 172 -5.13 -24.77 22.58
N TYR A 173 -5.97 -23.82 22.15
CA TYR A 173 -5.67 -22.38 22.19
C TYR A 173 -6.54 -21.64 23.20
N GLU A 174 -6.02 -20.51 23.68
CA GLU A 174 -6.65 -19.60 24.64
C GLU A 174 -7.01 -18.26 23.98
N ARG A 175 -7.84 -17.45 24.62
CA ARG A 175 -8.10 -16.06 24.22
C ARG A 175 -7.03 -15.12 24.81
N PRO A 176 -6.47 -14.16 24.05
CA PRO A 176 -5.33 -13.33 24.48
C PRO A 176 -5.49 -12.44 25.72
N CYS A 177 -6.70 -12.22 26.26
CA CYS A 177 -6.90 -11.39 27.46
C CYS A 177 -8.02 -11.90 28.38
N ARG A 178 -7.74 -11.97 29.70
CA ARG A 178 -8.72 -11.81 30.79
C ARG A 178 -8.78 -10.33 31.17
N GLY A 179 -9.67 -9.56 30.53
CA GLY A 179 -9.82 -8.14 30.81
C GLY A 179 -10.79 -7.51 29.83
N ALA A 180 -11.90 -6.99 30.35
CA ALA A 180 -12.94 -6.32 29.59
C ALA A 180 -12.56 -4.86 29.31
N TYR A 181 -13.05 -4.32 28.19
CA TYR A 181 -13.30 -2.88 28.05
C TYR A 181 -14.68 -2.65 27.38
N TRP A 182 -15.52 -1.87 28.07
CA TRP A 182 -16.75 -1.15 27.65
C TRP A 182 -16.48 0.36 27.89
N LEU A 183 -17.22 1.42 27.49
CA LEU A 183 -18.62 1.76 27.14
C LEU A 183 -18.59 2.88 26.05
N LEU A 184 -19.61 3.15 25.22
CA LEU A 184 -20.95 3.71 25.51
C LEU A 184 -21.93 3.43 24.35
N GLY A 185 -23.19 3.18 24.69
CA GLY A 185 -24.30 3.08 23.73
C GLY A 185 -25.04 4.40 23.52
N ASN A 186 -25.83 4.48 22.45
CA ASN A 186 -27.27 4.38 22.59
C ASN A 186 -27.97 3.99 21.28
N GLU A 187 -29.12 3.35 21.48
CA GLU A 187 -30.09 2.75 20.59
C GLU A 187 -30.36 3.51 19.28
N THR A 188 -30.19 2.84 18.14
CA THR A 188 -31.11 2.80 16.95
C THR A 188 -30.44 2.28 15.67
N ALA A 189 -29.14 1.98 15.66
CA ALA A 189 -28.54 1.25 14.54
C ALA A 189 -28.84 -0.25 14.67
N LYS A 190 -29.31 -0.89 13.61
CA LYS A 190 -29.34 -2.36 13.51
C LYS A 190 -27.89 -2.86 13.52
N GLU A 191 -27.35 -3.13 14.71
CA GLU A 191 -25.97 -3.58 14.90
C GLU A 191 -25.87 -5.07 14.53
N ALA A 192 -25.54 -5.36 13.27
CA ALA A 192 -25.17 -6.71 12.87
C ALA A 192 -23.68 -6.92 13.13
N LEU A 193 -23.30 -8.05 13.72
CA LEU A 193 -21.89 -8.44 13.81
C LEU A 193 -21.31 -8.54 12.40
N ALA A 194 -20.23 -7.81 12.12
CA ALA A 194 -19.45 -8.00 10.90
C ALA A 194 -18.48 -9.17 11.11
N SER A 195 -18.18 -9.92 10.04
CA SER A 195 -17.35 -11.14 10.13
C SER A 195 -15.83 -11.01 9.87
N PRO A 196 -15.19 -9.83 9.73
CA PRO A 196 -13.78 -9.80 9.31
C PRO A 196 -12.84 -10.39 10.37
N PHE A 197 -13.17 -10.25 11.65
CA PHE A 197 -12.43 -10.86 12.75
C PHE A 197 -13.36 -11.31 13.87
N PHE A 198 -13.10 -12.51 14.38
CA PHE A 198 -13.68 -12.98 15.63
C PHE A 198 -12.56 -13.34 16.60
N VAL A 199 -12.65 -12.82 17.81
CA VAL A 199 -11.79 -13.22 18.92
C VAL A 199 -12.61 -14.14 19.81
N ILE A 200 -12.42 -15.43 19.63
CA ILE A 200 -13.17 -16.46 20.35
C ILE A 200 -12.31 -17.07 21.45
N GLN A 201 -12.96 -17.56 22.51
CA GLN A 201 -12.38 -18.51 23.43
C GLN A 201 -12.84 -19.90 22.97
N PRO A 202 -11.96 -20.74 22.42
CA PRO A 202 -12.32 -22.11 22.09
C PRO A 202 -12.74 -22.85 23.37
N ASP A 203 -13.88 -23.53 23.30
CA ASP A 203 -14.45 -24.29 24.40
C ASP A 203 -15.36 -25.39 23.87
N LYS A 204 -15.24 -26.59 24.45
CA LYS A 204 -15.99 -27.77 23.98
C LYS A 204 -17.50 -27.63 24.21
N TYR A 205 -17.90 -27.04 25.32
CA TYR A 205 -19.32 -26.87 25.63
C TYR A 205 -19.97 -25.83 24.72
N GLU A 206 -19.31 -24.70 24.47
CA GLU A 206 -19.79 -23.72 23.50
C GLU A 206 -19.80 -24.27 22.07
N PHE A 207 -18.81 -25.08 21.70
CA PHE A 207 -18.82 -25.77 20.41
C PHE A 207 -20.04 -26.71 20.27
N ASP A 208 -20.32 -27.55 21.28
CA ASP A 208 -21.50 -28.42 21.29
C ASP A 208 -22.82 -27.63 21.23
N ARG A 209 -22.88 -26.45 21.86
CA ARG A 209 -24.04 -25.54 21.79
C ARG A 209 -24.22 -24.98 20.38
N ILE A 210 -23.16 -24.54 19.72
CA ILE A 210 -23.20 -24.05 18.34
C ILE A 210 -23.65 -25.17 17.39
N GLN A 211 -23.08 -26.38 17.52
CA GLN A 211 -23.45 -27.52 16.68
C GLN A 211 -24.92 -27.92 16.82
N LYS A 212 -25.49 -27.83 18.04
CA LYS A 212 -26.93 -28.02 18.25
C LYS A 212 -27.76 -26.94 17.57
N ALA A 213 -27.30 -25.69 17.61
CA ALA A 213 -28.01 -24.58 16.98
C ALA A 213 -27.97 -24.69 15.45
N ILE A 214 -26.82 -25.09 14.87
CA ILE A 214 -26.67 -25.43 13.45
C ILE A 214 -27.69 -26.49 13.02
N ALA A 215 -27.89 -27.53 13.83
CA ALA A 215 -28.82 -28.62 13.50
C ALA A 215 -30.31 -28.22 13.57
N LEU A 216 -30.65 -27.08 14.19
CA LEU A 216 -32.03 -26.64 14.45
C LEU A 216 -32.46 -25.44 13.59
N ASP A 217 -31.52 -24.73 12.99
CA ASP A 217 -31.73 -23.45 12.33
C ASP A 217 -31.18 -23.51 10.90
N ASP A 218 -31.99 -23.17 9.90
CA ASP A 218 -31.64 -23.20 8.48
C ASP A 218 -30.98 -21.90 7.97
N GLU A 219 -30.75 -20.93 8.85
CA GLU A 219 -30.11 -19.66 8.51
C GLU A 219 -28.59 -19.75 8.32
N TYR A 220 -28.02 -18.72 7.69
CA TYR A 220 -26.59 -18.55 7.46
C TYR A 220 -25.80 -18.38 8.78
N ASP A 221 -24.49 -18.64 8.74
CA ASP A 221 -23.62 -18.64 9.93
C ASP A 221 -23.65 -17.33 10.72
N MET A 222 -23.71 -16.19 10.03
CA MET A 222 -23.64 -14.90 10.67
C MET A 222 -24.93 -14.57 11.41
N GLU A 223 -26.06 -14.97 10.87
CA GLU A 223 -27.39 -14.86 11.45
C GLU A 223 -27.50 -15.75 12.69
N LEU A 224 -26.96 -16.97 12.60
CA LEU A 224 -26.81 -17.87 13.74
C LEU A 224 -25.92 -17.25 14.83
N LEU A 225 -24.76 -16.69 14.47
CA LEU A 225 -23.86 -16.03 15.43
C LEU A 225 -24.51 -14.78 16.05
N ASN A 226 -25.23 -13.98 15.27
CA ASN A 226 -26.00 -12.85 15.78
C ASN A 226 -27.05 -13.34 16.79
N LYS A 227 -27.84 -14.38 16.47
CA LYS A 227 -28.81 -14.96 17.42
C LYS A 227 -28.16 -15.45 18.71
N LEU A 228 -27.00 -16.11 18.60
CA LEU A 228 -26.33 -16.72 19.75
C LEU A 228 -25.56 -15.72 20.61
N TYR A 229 -25.01 -14.68 20.00
CA TYR A 229 -23.99 -13.82 20.61
C TYR A 229 -24.24 -12.32 20.52
N HIS A 230 -25.21 -11.81 19.77
CA HIS A 230 -25.42 -10.36 19.61
C HIS A 230 -25.39 -9.59 20.94
N ASP A 231 -26.12 -10.08 21.95
CA ASP A 231 -26.23 -9.40 23.25
C ASP A 231 -25.04 -9.65 24.20
N THR A 232 -24.11 -10.54 23.83
CA THR A 232 -23.01 -11.00 24.70
C THR A 232 -21.62 -10.81 24.09
N ALA A 233 -21.55 -10.59 22.79
CA ALA A 233 -20.32 -10.36 22.05
C ALA A 233 -19.80 -8.95 22.35
N MET A 234 -18.50 -8.87 22.58
CA MET A 234 -17.81 -7.59 22.64
C MET A 234 -17.51 -7.12 21.22
N MET A 235 -17.91 -5.88 20.91
CA MET A 235 -17.62 -5.25 19.63
C MET A 235 -16.19 -4.72 19.61
N LEU A 236 -15.40 -5.17 18.63
CA LEU A 236 -14.11 -4.57 18.33
C LEU A 236 -14.33 -3.33 17.44
N PRO A 237 -13.62 -2.21 17.69
CA PRO A 237 -13.65 -1.09 16.76
C PRO A 237 -13.10 -1.58 15.43
N HIS A 238 -13.87 -1.41 14.35
CA HIS A 238 -13.45 -1.84 13.03
C HIS A 238 -12.35 -0.92 12.48
N ARG A 239 -12.34 0.37 12.80
CA ARG A 239 -11.25 1.30 12.41
C ARG A 239 -10.13 1.34 13.47
N PRO A 240 -8.85 1.44 13.04
CA PRO A 240 -8.34 1.38 11.67
C PRO A 240 -8.08 -0.05 11.18
N TYR A 241 -8.58 -1.08 11.86
CA TYR A 241 -8.12 -2.45 11.66
C TYR A 241 -8.68 -3.12 10.40
N THR A 242 -9.94 -2.87 10.06
CA THR A 242 -10.63 -3.58 8.99
C THR A 242 -11.63 -2.73 8.23
N MET A 243 -11.81 -3.05 6.94
CA MET A 243 -12.86 -2.50 6.09
C MET A 243 -13.42 -3.59 5.17
N MET A 244 -14.68 -3.47 4.79
CA MET A 244 -15.28 -4.25 3.71
C MET A 244 -15.02 -3.53 2.39
N SER A 245 -14.55 -4.22 1.35
CA SER A 245 -14.29 -3.57 0.05
C SER A 245 -15.54 -2.93 -0.58
N SER A 246 -16.73 -3.45 -0.26
CA SER A 246 -18.01 -2.87 -0.68
C SER A 246 -18.21 -1.44 -0.19
N GLU A 247 -17.56 -1.05 0.91
CA GLU A 247 -17.61 0.32 1.44
C GLU A 247 -17.15 1.31 0.37
N LEU A 248 -16.18 0.97 -0.49
CA LEU A 248 -15.72 1.83 -1.59
C LEU A 248 -16.81 2.11 -2.64
N ARG A 249 -17.88 1.29 -2.68
CA ARG A 249 -19.01 1.46 -3.61
C ARG A 249 -20.23 2.11 -2.97
N GLU A 250 -20.24 2.22 -1.65
CA GLU A 250 -21.33 2.89 -0.94
C GLU A 250 -21.31 4.40 -1.23
N THR A 251 -22.46 5.04 -1.04
CA THR A 251 -22.58 6.51 -1.15
C THR A 251 -22.75 7.16 0.23
N ASN A 252 -22.93 6.35 1.27
CA ASN A 252 -23.09 6.79 2.63
C ASN A 252 -22.18 5.97 3.54
N HIS A 253 -21.11 6.62 4.00
CA HIS A 253 -20.08 5.99 4.83
C HIS A 253 -20.28 6.24 6.32
N THR A 254 -21.40 6.83 6.74
CA THR A 254 -21.65 7.22 8.14
C THR A 254 -21.49 6.04 9.11
N LEU A 255 -21.93 4.85 8.70
CA LEU A 255 -21.80 3.64 9.52
C LEU A 255 -20.34 3.19 9.68
N TYR A 256 -19.54 3.30 8.62
CA TYR A 256 -18.11 3.02 8.69
C TYR A 256 -17.35 4.11 9.46
N LEU A 257 -17.69 5.38 9.29
CA LEU A 257 -17.01 6.48 9.97
C LEU A 257 -17.42 6.55 11.45
N GLY A 258 -18.59 6.03 11.82
CA GLY A 258 -19.14 6.10 13.19
C GLY A 258 -19.61 7.51 13.57
N SER A 259 -19.55 8.47 12.64
CA SER A 259 -20.05 9.84 12.81
C SER A 259 -20.54 10.41 11.48
N GLY A 260 -21.53 11.30 11.55
CA GLY A 260 -21.97 12.08 10.38
C GLY A 260 -21.17 13.37 10.17
N ALA A 261 -20.15 13.63 11.00
CA ALA A 261 -19.34 14.86 10.95
C ALA A 261 -18.03 14.65 10.19
N GLU A 262 -17.54 13.41 10.12
CA GLU A 262 -16.33 13.05 9.38
C GLU A 262 -16.63 12.91 7.89
N GLU A 263 -15.77 13.47 7.04
CA GLU A 263 -15.88 13.31 5.59
C GLU A 263 -15.22 12.01 5.14
N TRP A 264 -15.87 11.30 4.22
CA TRP A 264 -15.30 10.11 3.61
C TRP A 264 -14.09 10.44 2.74
N ASN A 265 -12.99 9.73 2.97
CA ASN A 265 -11.78 9.80 2.17
C ASN A 265 -11.23 8.40 1.94
N SER A 266 -11.51 7.83 0.76
CA SER A 266 -11.08 6.48 0.41
C SER A 266 -9.57 6.28 0.48
N THR A 267 -8.78 7.28 0.09
CA THR A 267 -7.30 7.21 0.11
C THR A 267 -6.77 7.13 1.55
N GLU A 268 -7.31 7.96 2.43
CA GLU A 268 -6.93 7.95 3.84
C GLU A 268 -7.34 6.63 4.50
N VAL A 269 -8.58 6.20 4.28
CA VAL A 269 -9.08 4.93 4.82
C VAL A 269 -8.24 3.75 4.34
N MET A 270 -7.92 3.68 3.04
CA MET A 270 -7.07 2.62 2.49
C MET A 270 -5.65 2.64 3.02
N SER A 271 -5.11 3.81 3.40
CA SER A 271 -3.79 3.92 4.02
C SER A 271 -3.75 3.44 5.48
N GLN A 272 -4.89 3.49 6.18
CA GLN A 272 -5.00 3.12 7.60
C GLN A 272 -5.41 1.66 7.79
N VAL A 273 -6.28 1.16 6.91
CA VAL A 273 -6.87 -0.17 7.01
C VAL A 273 -5.80 -1.26 7.01
N ARG A 274 -5.79 -2.10 8.04
CA ARG A 274 -4.83 -3.21 8.16
C ARG A 274 -5.25 -4.45 7.39
N THR A 275 -6.55 -4.70 7.27
CA THR A 275 -7.09 -5.82 6.49
C THR A 275 -8.37 -5.45 5.77
N ILE A 276 -8.52 -5.94 4.53
CA ILE A 276 -9.72 -5.71 3.74
C ILE A 276 -10.44 -7.04 3.51
N ARG A 277 -11.74 -7.08 3.81
CA ARG A 277 -12.60 -8.21 3.49
C ARG A 277 -13.31 -7.95 2.17
N ILE A 278 -13.03 -8.79 1.17
CA ILE A 278 -13.59 -8.63 -0.19
C ILE A 278 -15.06 -9.07 -0.22
N SER A 279 -15.96 -8.08 -0.29
CA SER A 279 -17.41 -8.26 -0.14
C SER A 279 -18.24 -7.54 -1.21
N ASP A 280 -17.77 -7.51 -2.45
CA ASP A 280 -18.38 -6.71 -3.51
C ASP A 280 -19.52 -7.38 -4.30
N TYR A 281 -20.36 -8.22 -3.67
CA TYR A 281 -21.49 -8.84 -4.39
C TYR A 281 -22.31 -7.78 -5.16
N PRO A 282 -22.71 -8.00 -6.44
CA PRO A 282 -22.57 -9.21 -7.24
C PRO A 282 -21.28 -9.29 -8.10
N VAL A 283 -20.25 -8.48 -7.82
CA VAL A 283 -18.96 -8.60 -8.50
C VAL A 283 -18.38 -9.98 -8.19
N PRO A 284 -17.98 -10.74 -9.23
CA PRO A 284 -17.34 -12.04 -9.08
C PRO A 284 -16.14 -11.94 -8.15
N LYS A 285 -16.00 -12.94 -7.27
CA LYS A 285 -14.88 -12.97 -6.34
C LYS A 285 -13.56 -13.00 -7.11
N PRO A 286 -12.54 -12.21 -6.71
CA PRO A 286 -11.29 -12.10 -7.45
C PRO A 286 -10.45 -13.40 -7.41
N TRP A 287 -10.76 -14.32 -6.50
CA TRP A 287 -10.16 -15.66 -6.48
C TRP A 287 -10.83 -16.67 -7.43
N LYS A 288 -11.91 -16.32 -8.15
CA LYS A 288 -12.45 -17.16 -9.23
C LYS A 288 -11.36 -17.43 -10.27
N LYS A 289 -11.29 -18.65 -10.80
CA LYS A 289 -10.23 -19.09 -11.72
C LYS A 289 -10.30 -18.36 -13.06
N TYR A 290 -11.51 -18.23 -13.62
CA TYR A 290 -11.80 -17.49 -14.84
C TYR A 290 -13.02 -16.60 -14.60
N TRP A 291 -12.92 -15.36 -15.07
CA TRP A 291 -14.08 -14.48 -15.20
C TRP A 291 -14.67 -14.74 -16.58
N THR A 292 -15.97 -15.00 -16.67
CA THR A 292 -16.67 -15.04 -17.95
C THR A 292 -16.72 -13.64 -18.58
N ILE A 293 -17.06 -13.54 -19.86
CA ILE A 293 -17.30 -12.24 -20.50
C ILE A 293 -18.36 -11.43 -19.72
N ASP A 294 -19.40 -12.11 -19.23
CA ASP A 294 -20.44 -11.49 -18.37
C ASP A 294 -19.86 -10.99 -17.04
N ASP A 295 -18.94 -11.75 -16.42
CA ASP A 295 -18.25 -11.33 -15.20
C ASP A 295 -17.48 -10.02 -15.41
N TYR A 296 -16.75 -9.91 -16.53
CA TYR A 296 -16.03 -8.69 -16.89
C TYR A 296 -16.98 -7.53 -17.16
N GLN A 297 -17.99 -7.73 -18.00
CA GLN A 297 -18.97 -6.68 -18.34
C GLN A 297 -19.75 -6.21 -17.10
N ASN A 298 -20.09 -7.11 -16.19
CA ASN A 298 -20.75 -6.77 -14.93
C ASN A 298 -19.79 -6.04 -13.98
N SER A 299 -18.50 -6.45 -13.91
CA SER A 299 -17.52 -5.76 -13.07
C SER A 299 -17.33 -4.29 -13.44
N PHE A 300 -17.27 -3.96 -14.73
CA PHE A 300 -17.18 -2.57 -15.21
C PHE A 300 -18.42 -1.74 -14.87
N LYS A 301 -19.60 -2.35 -14.80
CA LYS A 301 -20.86 -1.67 -14.42
C LYS A 301 -20.98 -1.48 -12.91
N LEU A 302 -20.28 -2.31 -12.14
CA LEU A 302 -20.39 -2.43 -10.68
C LEU A 302 -19.19 -1.85 -9.94
N GLU A 303 -18.21 -1.28 -10.64
CA GLU A 303 -17.14 -0.51 -10.03
C GLU A 303 -17.69 0.74 -9.32
N PRO A 304 -17.00 1.27 -8.29
CA PRO A 304 -17.39 2.51 -7.67
C PRO A 304 -17.59 3.62 -8.70
N ARG A 305 -18.66 4.40 -8.56
CA ARG A 305 -18.87 5.58 -9.41
C ARG A 305 -17.93 6.68 -8.97
N CYS A 306 -17.51 7.51 -9.93
CA CYS A 306 -16.80 8.74 -9.55
C CYS A 306 -17.78 9.71 -8.91
N GLU A 307 -17.45 10.17 -7.71
CA GLU A 307 -18.18 11.21 -7.01
C GLU A 307 -17.89 12.56 -7.69
N MET A 308 -18.84 13.04 -8.50
CA MET A 308 -18.80 14.43 -8.95
C MET A 308 -19.20 15.33 -7.77
N LYS A 309 -18.24 15.99 -7.13
CA LYS A 309 -18.53 17.06 -6.16
C LYS A 309 -19.23 18.21 -6.89
N ARG A 310 -20.57 18.22 -6.90
CA ARG A 310 -21.33 19.40 -7.32
C ARG A 310 -21.19 20.46 -6.24
N ASP A 311 -20.30 21.42 -6.46
CA ASP A 311 -20.32 22.68 -5.73
C ASP A 311 -21.70 23.32 -5.91
N MET A 312 -22.61 23.18 -4.93
CA MET A 312 -23.90 23.91 -4.92
C MET A 312 -23.72 25.43 -4.78
N GLN A 313 -22.49 25.95 -4.79
CA GLN A 313 -22.17 27.37 -4.63
C GLN A 313 -21.45 28.02 -5.82
N LYS A 314 -21.40 27.39 -7.00
CA LYS A 314 -20.86 28.03 -8.21
C LYS A 314 -21.77 27.86 -9.42
N ASN A 315 -22.90 28.55 -9.40
CA ASN A 315 -23.56 29.01 -10.62
C ASN A 315 -23.40 30.53 -10.72
N LYS A 316 -22.20 30.98 -11.06
CA LYS A 316 -21.92 32.27 -11.73
C LYS A 316 -20.47 32.24 -12.23
N MET A 317 -20.33 32.39 -13.54
CA MET A 317 -19.12 32.25 -14.36
C MET A 317 -18.59 30.82 -14.49
N GLY A 318 -18.67 30.30 -15.73
CA GLY A 318 -18.23 28.97 -16.10
C GLY A 318 -16.79 28.69 -15.68
N GLY A 319 -16.64 27.69 -14.82
CA GLY A 319 -15.39 27.03 -14.52
C GLY A 319 -15.51 25.57 -14.93
N HIS A 320 -14.47 25.03 -15.57
CA HIS A 320 -14.35 23.60 -15.82
C HIS A 320 -14.49 22.82 -14.51
N ASP A 321 -15.30 21.75 -14.54
CA ASP A 321 -15.44 20.78 -13.47
C ASP A 321 -14.05 20.24 -13.08
N LYS A 322 -13.69 20.33 -11.80
CA LYS A 322 -12.49 19.66 -11.27
C LYS A 322 -12.77 18.16 -11.18
N GLU A 323 -12.06 17.36 -11.97
CA GLU A 323 -11.98 15.91 -11.81
C GLU A 323 -11.19 15.54 -10.54
N ASP A 324 -11.83 15.61 -9.37
CA ASP A 324 -11.32 14.99 -8.12
C ASP A 324 -12.18 13.77 -7.71
N GLY A 325 -12.96 13.21 -8.64
CA GLY A 325 -14.08 12.34 -8.29
C GLY A 325 -13.82 10.83 -8.22
N CYS A 326 -12.66 10.31 -8.64
CA CYS A 326 -12.51 8.87 -8.90
C CYS A 326 -11.67 8.07 -7.88
N SER A 327 -11.20 8.70 -6.79
CA SER A 327 -10.30 8.06 -5.82
C SER A 327 -10.83 6.73 -5.24
N GLY A 328 -12.14 6.64 -4.97
CA GLY A 328 -12.76 5.39 -4.49
C GLY A 328 -12.72 4.27 -5.53
N ARG A 329 -12.92 4.62 -6.81
CA ARG A 329 -12.82 3.67 -7.92
C ARG A 329 -11.39 3.22 -8.16
N ASP A 330 -10.44 4.13 -8.11
CA ASP A 330 -9.03 3.82 -8.32
C ASP A 330 -8.52 2.91 -7.21
N ALA A 331 -8.85 3.21 -5.94
CA ALA A 331 -8.56 2.35 -4.79
C ALA A 331 -9.19 0.95 -4.92
N TRP A 332 -10.43 0.86 -5.44
CA TRP A 332 -11.10 -0.42 -5.66
C TRP A 332 -10.43 -1.25 -6.77
N ARG A 333 -10.06 -0.60 -7.88
CA ARG A 333 -9.33 -1.25 -8.98
C ARG A 333 -7.94 -1.72 -8.53
N GLU A 334 -7.23 -0.91 -7.75
CA GLU A 334 -5.94 -1.24 -7.16
C GLU A 334 -6.05 -2.45 -6.22
N LEU A 335 -7.06 -2.47 -5.34
CA LEU A 335 -7.32 -3.61 -4.45
C LEU A 335 -7.48 -4.92 -5.23
N TYR A 336 -8.27 -4.90 -6.31
CA TYR A 336 -8.49 -6.09 -7.14
C TYR A 336 -7.24 -6.48 -7.95
N ALA A 337 -6.46 -5.51 -8.42
CA ALA A 337 -5.20 -5.75 -9.13
C ALA A 337 -4.12 -6.35 -8.21
N ASP A 338 -3.93 -5.78 -7.01
CA ASP A 338 -3.01 -6.30 -5.99
C ASP A 338 -3.39 -7.75 -5.62
N PHE A 339 -4.68 -8.01 -5.38
CA PHE A 339 -5.14 -9.36 -5.09
C PHE A 339 -4.77 -10.36 -6.19
N LYS A 340 -4.98 -10.00 -7.47
CA LYS A 340 -4.64 -10.85 -8.62
C LYS A 340 -3.13 -11.09 -8.71
N ALA A 341 -2.32 -10.04 -8.55
CA ALA A 341 -0.85 -10.14 -8.58
C ALA A 341 -0.34 -11.05 -7.46
N ARG A 342 -0.82 -10.86 -6.22
CA ARG A 342 -0.44 -11.70 -5.09
C ARG A 342 -0.92 -13.14 -5.25
N LYS A 343 -2.13 -13.36 -5.79
CA LYS A 343 -2.62 -14.69 -6.12
C LYS A 343 -1.69 -15.38 -7.13
N ALA A 344 -1.23 -14.67 -8.15
CA ALA A 344 -0.26 -15.20 -9.10
C ALA A 344 1.06 -15.56 -8.39
N THR A 345 1.62 -14.71 -7.54
CA THR A 345 2.89 -15.06 -6.87
C THR A 345 2.76 -16.19 -5.83
N VAL A 346 1.71 -16.15 -5.02
CA VAL A 346 1.55 -17.08 -3.88
C VAL A 346 1.07 -18.44 -4.34
N CYS A 347 0.16 -18.46 -5.32
CA CYS A 347 -0.58 -19.65 -5.74
C CYS A 347 -0.29 -20.11 -7.17
N ALA A 348 0.64 -19.49 -7.92
CA ALA A 348 0.96 -19.91 -9.29
C ALA A 348 1.49 -21.35 -9.38
N ARG A 349 1.10 -22.01 -10.48
CA ARG A 349 1.79 -23.16 -11.06
C ARG A 349 3.03 -22.71 -11.85
N LYS A 350 4.01 -23.61 -12.01
CA LYS A 350 4.97 -23.60 -13.13
C LYS A 350 4.35 -23.74 -14.54
N ALA A 351 3.06 -24.04 -14.65
CA ALA A 351 2.37 -24.39 -15.92
C ALA A 351 1.29 -23.38 -16.35
N TRP A 352 1.33 -22.14 -15.89
CA TRP A 352 0.37 -21.08 -16.30
C TRP A 352 1.00 -20.09 -17.30
N ALA A 353 2.10 -20.47 -17.94
CA ALA A 353 2.75 -19.67 -18.99
C ALA A 353 2.24 -20.00 -20.40
N GLU A 354 1.42 -21.04 -20.60
CA GLU A 354 1.08 -21.55 -21.94
C GLU A 354 -0.40 -21.39 -22.35
N ASP A 355 -1.32 -20.97 -21.46
CA ASP A 355 -2.75 -20.86 -21.80
C ASP A 355 -3.32 -19.42 -21.81
N ASP A 356 -2.52 -18.40 -21.46
CA ASP A 356 -2.93 -16.98 -21.50
C ASP A 356 -2.78 -16.34 -22.91
N GLU A 357 -2.34 -17.09 -23.92
CA GLU A 357 -2.20 -16.59 -25.31
C GLU A 357 -3.52 -16.58 -26.11
N VAL A 358 -4.59 -17.24 -25.67
CA VAL A 358 -5.76 -17.48 -26.56
C VAL A 358 -6.85 -16.40 -26.50
N GLU A 359 -6.78 -15.41 -25.61
CA GLU A 359 -7.85 -14.38 -25.50
C GLU A 359 -7.36 -12.92 -25.67
N LEU A 360 -6.22 -12.74 -26.35
CA LEU A 360 -5.72 -11.42 -26.80
C LEU A 360 -5.70 -11.26 -28.33
N ASP A 361 -6.12 -12.28 -29.08
CA ASP A 361 -6.02 -12.31 -30.55
C ASP A 361 -7.16 -11.60 -31.30
N LEU A 362 -8.25 -11.18 -30.64
CA LEU A 362 -9.36 -10.48 -31.31
C LEU A 362 -9.16 -8.97 -31.50
N VAL A 363 -8.00 -8.42 -31.09
CA VAL A 363 -7.64 -7.00 -31.32
C VAL A 363 -6.44 -6.86 -32.27
N ARG A 364 -5.91 -7.98 -32.79
CA ARG A 364 -4.61 -8.02 -33.47
C ARG A 364 -4.66 -8.14 -35.00
N GLU A 365 -5.83 -8.02 -35.62
CA GLU A 365 -5.99 -8.28 -37.06
C GLU A 365 -6.00 -7.07 -38.01
N GLU A 366 -5.76 -5.84 -37.55
CA GLU A 366 -5.47 -4.74 -38.50
C GLU A 366 -4.14 -4.04 -38.18
N GLY A 367 -3.10 -4.42 -38.94
CA GLY A 367 -1.94 -3.55 -39.20
C GLY A 367 -0.55 -4.08 -38.80
N MET A 368 -0.10 -5.19 -39.39
CA MET A 368 1.35 -5.48 -39.46
C MET A 368 2.02 -4.49 -40.42
N ILE A 369 2.86 -3.60 -39.90
CA ILE A 369 3.91 -2.92 -40.65
C ILE A 369 5.23 -3.22 -39.93
N GLY A 370 6.19 -3.81 -40.65
CA GLY A 370 7.44 -4.35 -40.09
C GLY A 370 8.28 -3.30 -39.36
N LEU A 371 8.78 -3.67 -38.18
CA LEU A 371 9.70 -2.85 -37.39
C LEU A 371 11.15 -3.16 -37.79
N ASN A 372 11.74 -2.21 -38.53
CA ASN A 372 13.18 -1.98 -38.59
C ASN A 372 13.70 -1.47 -37.22
N PRO A 373 15.02 -1.56 -36.94
CA PRO A 373 15.61 -1.24 -35.64
C PRO A 373 15.25 0.17 -35.13
N ILE A 374 14.92 0.24 -33.84
CA ILE A 374 14.48 1.43 -33.12
C ILE A 374 15.55 2.54 -33.25
N PRO A 375 15.22 3.70 -33.85
CA PRO A 375 16.08 4.86 -33.79
C PRO A 375 15.94 5.53 -32.41
N ILE A 376 17.08 5.93 -31.85
CA ILE A 376 17.17 6.73 -30.62
C ILE A 376 16.41 8.04 -30.87
N ILE A 377 15.30 8.21 -30.16
CA ILE A 377 14.54 9.45 -30.14
C ILE A 377 15.40 10.48 -29.39
N THR A 378 16.04 11.40 -30.11
CA THR A 378 16.30 12.74 -29.58
C THR A 378 14.94 13.35 -29.27
N MET A 379 14.56 13.40 -27.99
CA MET A 379 13.28 13.96 -27.59
C MET A 379 13.25 15.45 -27.93
N SER A 380 12.49 15.78 -28.97
CA SER A 380 11.88 17.09 -29.13
C SER A 380 10.97 17.35 -27.92
N ALA A 381 10.99 18.57 -27.40
CA ALA A 381 10.35 19.01 -26.15
C ALA A 381 8.81 19.07 -26.21
N SER A 382 8.14 17.96 -26.56
CA SER A 382 6.67 17.86 -26.46
C SER A 382 6.23 16.54 -25.82
N ALA A 383 5.86 16.67 -24.53
CA ALA A 383 4.97 15.82 -23.73
C ALA A 383 5.39 14.37 -23.41
N SER A 384 6.54 14.19 -22.76
CA SER A 384 6.72 13.03 -21.87
C SER A 384 5.86 13.20 -20.61
N PRO A 385 5.23 12.14 -20.07
CA PRO A 385 4.54 12.22 -18.78
C PRO A 385 5.52 12.65 -17.67
N PRO A 386 5.06 13.40 -16.66
CA PRO A 386 5.93 13.87 -15.58
C PRO A 386 6.63 12.71 -14.86
N LEU A 387 7.93 12.86 -14.58
CA LEU A 387 8.71 11.85 -13.81
C LEU A 387 8.12 11.60 -12.42
N ALA A 388 7.36 12.55 -11.86
CA ALA A 388 6.64 12.39 -10.61
C ALA A 388 5.68 11.18 -10.61
N ASN A 389 5.19 10.76 -11.79
CA ASN A 389 4.31 9.60 -11.94
C ASN A 389 5.02 8.26 -11.68
N LEU A 390 6.35 8.25 -11.60
CA LEU A 390 7.14 7.05 -11.23
C LEU A 390 7.16 6.81 -9.71
N LEU A 391 6.76 7.79 -8.90
CA LEU A 391 6.89 7.68 -7.45
C LEU A 391 5.87 6.67 -6.90
N PRO A 392 6.30 5.64 -6.15
CA PRO A 392 5.43 4.56 -5.69
C PRO A 392 4.51 5.04 -4.56
N PRO A 393 3.23 4.62 -4.47
CA PRO A 393 2.27 5.15 -3.48
C PRO A 393 2.80 5.22 -2.02
N SER A 394 3.70 4.31 -1.65
CA SER A 394 4.44 4.27 -0.37
C SER A 394 5.38 5.45 -0.06
N TRP A 395 5.61 6.39 -0.98
CA TRP A 395 6.59 7.48 -0.77
C TRP A 395 6.09 8.59 0.15
N LYS A 396 4.77 8.88 0.15
CA LYS A 396 4.19 9.95 0.99
C LYS A 396 4.32 9.69 2.50
N PRO A 397 4.12 8.45 3.01
CA PRO A 397 4.43 8.12 4.41
C PRO A 397 5.89 8.37 4.82
N GLN A 398 6.85 8.36 3.88
CA GLN A 398 8.25 8.70 4.20
C GLN A 398 8.39 10.18 4.57
N VAL A 399 7.62 11.06 3.93
CA VAL A 399 7.55 12.49 4.27
C VAL A 399 7.02 12.68 5.69
N THR A 400 5.98 11.93 6.06
CA THR A 400 5.45 11.93 7.43
C THR A 400 6.51 11.50 8.44
N ALA A 401 7.33 10.50 8.11
CA ALA A 401 8.44 10.06 8.95
C ALA A 401 9.53 11.14 9.09
N TRP A 402 9.84 11.90 8.03
CA TRP A 402 10.81 13.02 8.10
C TRP A 402 10.30 14.18 8.97
N LEU A 403 9.00 14.50 8.90
CA LEU A 403 8.38 15.48 9.79
C LEU A 403 8.38 15.01 11.25
N ALA A 404 8.11 13.72 11.49
CA ALA A 404 8.19 13.13 12.82
C ALA A 404 9.62 13.08 13.38
N GLU A 405 10.63 12.89 12.52
CA GLU A 405 12.04 12.99 12.88
C GLU A 405 12.40 14.41 13.35
N ASP A 406 11.96 15.44 12.62
CA ASP A 406 12.30 16.84 12.90
C ASP A 406 11.46 17.44 14.05
N THR A 407 10.29 16.87 14.34
CA THR A 407 9.41 17.24 15.47
C THR A 407 8.90 15.99 16.21
N PRO A 408 9.75 15.29 16.97
CA PRO A 408 9.37 14.08 17.69
C PRO A 408 8.60 14.36 19.00
N SER A 409 8.51 15.63 19.40
CA SER A 409 7.86 16.06 20.66
C SER A 409 6.93 17.27 20.43
N LEU A 410 7.11 18.36 21.19
CA LEU A 410 6.29 19.57 21.07
C LEU A 410 6.97 20.62 20.20
N ASP A 411 6.21 21.22 19.28
CA ASP A 411 6.65 22.38 18.49
C ASP A 411 6.40 23.70 19.24
N TYR A 412 7.33 24.03 20.16
CA TYR A 412 7.25 25.29 20.90
C TYR A 412 7.37 26.53 20.00
N ALA A 413 8.13 26.44 18.90
CA ALA A 413 8.28 27.55 17.97
C ALA A 413 6.97 27.81 17.21
N GLY A 414 6.30 26.75 16.78
CA GLY A 414 4.95 26.78 16.20
C GLY A 414 3.92 27.43 17.10
N PHE A 415 3.97 27.15 18.41
CA PHE A 415 3.11 27.82 19.40
C PHE A 415 3.33 29.34 19.42
N VAL A 416 4.58 29.80 19.39
CA VAL A 416 4.92 31.23 19.44
C VAL A 416 4.45 31.98 18.19
N VAL A 417 4.56 31.37 17.00
CA VAL A 417 4.22 32.05 15.73
C VAL A 417 2.74 31.98 15.37
N GLY A 418 2.01 30.99 15.88
CA GLY A 418 0.58 30.81 15.66
C GLY A 418 0.20 30.43 14.22
N GLU A 419 -1.09 30.56 13.91
CA GLU A 419 -1.69 30.03 12.68
C GLU A 419 -2.01 31.09 11.61
N HIS A 420 -1.61 32.34 11.84
CA HIS A 420 -1.93 33.42 10.89
C HIS A 420 -1.42 33.07 9.49
N PRO A 421 -2.25 33.24 8.43
CA PRO A 421 -1.80 33.00 7.07
C PRO A 421 -0.61 33.88 6.71
N ARG A 422 0.45 33.26 6.22
CA ARG A 422 1.67 33.91 5.76
C ARG A 422 2.09 33.34 4.41
N THR A 423 3.02 34.04 3.78
CA THR A 423 3.61 33.64 2.51
C THR A 423 5.13 33.68 2.64
N ALA A 424 5.77 32.56 2.35
CA ALA A 424 7.22 32.40 2.27
C ALA A 424 7.67 32.29 0.81
N THR A 425 8.92 32.63 0.55
CA THR A 425 9.52 32.51 -0.79
C THR A 425 10.75 31.62 -0.73
N LEU A 426 10.76 30.57 -1.55
CA LEU A 426 11.92 29.72 -1.78
C LEU A 426 12.87 30.42 -2.76
N TRP A 427 14.12 30.61 -2.32
CA TRP A 427 15.16 31.24 -3.12
C TRP A 427 16.23 30.22 -3.52
N GLY A 428 16.46 30.05 -4.82
CA GLY A 428 17.62 29.35 -5.36
C GLY A 428 18.85 30.24 -5.25
N LYS A 429 19.86 29.78 -4.51
CA LYS A 429 21.13 30.52 -4.26
C LYS A 429 22.35 29.83 -4.88
N SER A 430 22.15 28.69 -5.52
CA SER A 430 23.19 27.94 -6.23
C SER A 430 22.67 27.63 -7.63
N ALA A 431 23.53 27.77 -8.64
CA ALA A 431 23.23 27.36 -10.00
C ALA A 431 23.17 25.82 -10.04
N GLY A 432 22.24 25.27 -10.82
CA GLY A 432 22.05 23.83 -10.89
C GLY A 432 20.69 23.46 -11.49
N ILE A 433 20.32 22.19 -11.38
CA ILE A 433 19.03 21.66 -11.82
C ILE A 433 18.08 21.61 -10.62
N ILE A 434 16.88 22.17 -10.77
CA ILE A 434 15.83 22.03 -9.76
C ILE A 434 15.24 20.61 -9.85
N ALA A 435 15.33 19.87 -8.75
CA ALA A 435 14.75 18.54 -8.66
C ALA A 435 14.16 18.26 -7.27
N GLY A 436 13.02 17.57 -7.24
CA GLY A 436 12.34 17.10 -6.04
C GLY A 436 11.07 17.88 -5.69
N ARG A 437 10.43 18.56 -6.66
CA ARG A 437 9.15 19.27 -6.41
C ARG A 437 8.09 18.38 -5.76
N PRO A 438 7.87 17.10 -6.15
CA PRO A 438 6.86 16.28 -5.51
C PRO A 438 7.10 16.12 -4.00
N PHE A 439 8.35 15.88 -3.58
CA PHE A 439 8.68 15.74 -2.17
C PHE A 439 8.49 17.04 -1.39
N PHE A 440 8.88 18.17 -1.98
CA PHE A 440 8.68 19.49 -1.39
C PHE A 440 7.19 19.84 -1.25
N ASP A 441 6.38 19.54 -2.26
CA ASP A 441 4.94 19.76 -2.26
C ASP A 441 4.25 18.93 -1.17
N GLU A 442 4.63 17.67 -1.02
CA GLU A 442 4.04 16.78 -0.01
C GLU A 442 4.40 17.21 1.43
N VAL A 443 5.63 17.69 1.68
CA VAL A 443 6.00 18.23 3.00
C VAL A 443 5.07 19.38 3.38
N PHE A 444 4.89 20.34 2.47
CA PHE A 444 4.04 21.49 2.74
C PHE A 444 2.55 21.15 2.74
N HIS A 445 2.12 20.18 1.94
CA HIS A 445 0.76 19.66 1.98
C HIS A 445 0.40 19.10 3.35
N GLN A 446 1.26 18.24 3.93
CA GLN A 446 1.07 17.69 5.28
C GLN A 446 1.12 18.77 6.38
N CYS A 447 1.79 19.90 6.12
CA CYS A 447 1.83 21.07 7.02
C CYS A 447 0.68 22.07 6.79
N GLY A 448 -0.33 21.75 5.96
CA GLY A 448 -1.48 22.63 5.67
C GLY A 448 -1.14 23.85 4.81
N CYS A 449 -0.09 23.77 4.00
CA CYS A 449 0.39 24.83 3.12
C CYS A 449 0.21 24.45 1.64
N THR A 450 0.21 25.46 0.77
CA THR A 450 0.17 25.31 -0.69
C THR A 450 1.43 25.88 -1.32
N VAL A 451 1.91 25.23 -2.37
CA VAL A 451 3.13 25.62 -3.10
C VAL A 451 2.77 26.09 -4.51
N GLU A 452 3.30 27.25 -4.90
CA GLU A 452 3.24 27.79 -6.25
C GLU A 452 4.66 27.84 -6.80
N TRP A 453 4.94 27.07 -7.85
CA TRP A 453 6.26 26.99 -8.46
C TRP A 453 6.48 28.06 -9.54
N HIS A 454 7.68 28.63 -9.56
CA HIS A 454 8.17 29.58 -10.58
C HIS A 454 9.30 28.97 -11.43
N ALA A 455 9.71 27.74 -11.13
CA ALA A 455 10.69 26.97 -11.88
C ALA A 455 10.14 25.56 -12.15
N GLU A 456 10.35 25.07 -13.36
CA GLU A 456 9.87 23.74 -13.78
C GLU A 456 10.79 22.62 -13.29
N GLU A 457 10.26 21.41 -13.02
CA GLU A 457 11.09 20.26 -12.63
C GLU A 457 12.12 19.98 -13.73
N GLY A 458 13.39 19.78 -13.37
CA GLY A 458 14.47 19.58 -14.34
C GLY A 458 14.98 20.85 -15.02
N SER A 459 14.42 22.03 -14.73
CA SER A 459 14.93 23.28 -15.28
C SER A 459 16.24 23.73 -14.60
N ARG A 460 17.07 24.45 -15.36
CA ARG A 460 18.32 25.02 -14.84
C ARG A 460 18.04 26.34 -14.13
N LEU A 461 18.50 26.46 -12.89
CA LEU A 461 18.48 27.70 -12.12
C LEU A 461 19.61 28.61 -12.60
N ASP A 462 19.25 29.64 -13.37
CA ASP A 462 20.17 30.70 -13.78
C ASP A 462 20.17 31.82 -12.73
N LEU A 463 21.31 32.02 -12.07
CA LEU A 463 21.49 33.07 -11.07
C LEU A 463 21.95 34.40 -11.67
N GLY A 464 22.12 34.46 -13.00
CA GLY A 464 22.70 35.58 -13.72
C GLY A 464 24.18 35.83 -13.38
N SER A 465 24.83 36.67 -14.19
CA SER A 465 26.27 36.93 -14.11
C SER A 465 26.79 37.61 -12.82
N ASN A 466 25.89 38.05 -11.93
CA ASN A 466 26.22 38.84 -10.73
C ASN A 466 25.99 38.08 -9.40
N GLY A 467 25.82 36.76 -9.41
CA GLY A 467 25.66 35.97 -8.17
C GLY A 467 24.35 36.24 -7.43
N GLY A 468 23.24 36.39 -8.18
CA GLY A 468 21.92 36.67 -7.64
C GLY A 468 21.25 35.47 -6.98
N LYS A 469 20.00 35.66 -6.57
CA LYS A 469 19.09 34.61 -6.13
C LYS A 469 17.89 34.55 -7.07
N MET A 470 17.46 33.36 -7.46
CA MET A 470 16.27 33.16 -8.28
C MET A 470 15.08 32.82 -7.38
N LYS A 471 13.91 33.39 -7.67
CA LYS A 471 12.67 32.97 -7.01
C LYS A 471 12.24 31.64 -7.60
N VAL A 472 12.17 30.59 -6.78
CA VAL A 472 11.89 29.21 -7.23
C VAL A 472 10.45 28.81 -6.93
N ALA A 473 9.94 29.14 -5.74
CA ALA A 473 8.57 28.85 -5.34
C ALA A 473 8.04 29.89 -4.34
N THR A 474 6.72 30.05 -4.30
CA THR A 474 5.99 30.73 -3.22
C THR A 474 5.28 29.65 -2.39
N VAL A 475 5.34 29.72 -1.06
CA VAL A 475 4.59 28.81 -0.18
C VAL A 475 3.63 29.64 0.68
N THR A 476 2.36 29.28 0.72
CA THR A 476 1.33 30.02 1.50
C THR A 476 0.59 29.07 2.44
N GLY A 477 0.37 29.49 3.68
CA GLY A 477 -0.27 28.65 4.69
C GLY A 477 -0.19 29.25 6.09
N PRO A 478 -0.60 28.51 7.15
CA PRO A 478 -0.44 28.96 8.52
C PRO A 478 1.04 29.15 8.87
N ALA A 479 1.39 30.22 9.58
CA ALA A 479 2.78 30.54 9.92
C ALA A 479 3.52 29.36 10.59
N ARG A 480 2.87 28.66 11.54
CA ARG A 480 3.41 27.44 12.15
C ARG A 480 3.72 26.34 11.13
N GLY A 481 2.84 26.13 10.14
CA GLY A 481 3.01 25.09 9.12
C GLY A 481 4.14 25.40 8.15
N LEU A 482 4.31 26.68 7.79
CA LEU A 482 5.43 27.13 6.96
C LEU A 482 6.78 26.85 7.62
N LEU A 483 6.90 27.15 8.92
CA LEU A 483 8.15 26.98 9.66
C LEU A 483 8.41 25.53 10.05
N LEU A 484 7.37 24.76 10.36
CA LEU A 484 7.45 23.32 10.62
C LEU A 484 7.98 22.56 9.40
N GLY A 485 7.43 22.84 8.21
CA GLY A 485 7.85 22.19 6.97
C GLY A 485 9.18 22.70 6.39
N GLU A 486 9.66 23.87 6.82
CA GLU A 486 10.79 24.57 6.19
C GLU A 486 12.04 23.68 6.09
N ARG A 487 12.49 23.12 7.22
CA ARG A 487 13.78 22.43 7.28
C ARG A 487 13.76 21.13 6.49
N VAL A 488 12.70 20.33 6.67
CA VAL A 488 12.51 19.06 5.96
C VAL A 488 12.41 19.29 4.45
N ALA A 489 11.62 20.26 4.01
CA ALA A 489 11.45 20.58 2.60
C ALA A 489 12.77 21.07 1.95
N LEU A 490 13.47 21.99 2.61
CA LEU A 490 14.75 22.51 2.11
C LEU A 490 15.84 21.43 2.06
N ASN A 491 15.97 20.61 3.11
CA ASN A 491 16.96 19.54 3.16
C ASN A 491 16.72 18.51 2.06
N THR A 492 15.45 18.18 1.81
CA THR A 492 15.06 17.19 0.81
C THR A 492 15.31 17.70 -0.60
N LEU A 493 14.83 18.92 -0.90
CA LEU A 493 14.98 19.54 -2.21
C LEU A 493 16.45 19.83 -2.53
N ALA A 494 17.25 20.29 -1.56
CA ALA A 494 18.66 20.58 -1.75
C ALA A 494 19.46 19.32 -2.14
N ARG A 495 19.21 18.19 -1.47
CA ARG A 495 19.87 16.91 -1.80
C ARG A 495 19.43 16.40 -3.17
N CYS A 496 18.12 16.39 -3.44
CA CYS A 496 17.58 15.94 -4.72
C CYS A 496 18.11 16.78 -5.90
N SER A 497 18.08 18.11 -5.76
CA SER A 497 18.61 19.06 -6.75
C SER A 497 20.13 18.94 -6.92
N GLY A 498 20.87 18.66 -5.83
CA GLY A 498 22.30 18.41 -5.89
C GLY A 498 22.65 17.19 -6.74
N VAL A 499 21.95 16.07 -6.52
CA VAL A 499 22.12 14.84 -7.30
C VAL A 499 21.73 15.06 -8.78
N ALA A 500 20.62 15.75 -9.04
CA ALA A 500 20.21 16.07 -10.41
C ALA A 500 21.22 16.98 -11.13
N THR A 501 21.78 17.96 -10.43
CA THR A 501 22.81 18.87 -10.96
C THR A 501 24.08 18.10 -11.34
N GLN A 502 24.55 17.23 -10.46
CA GLN A 502 25.76 16.44 -10.74
C GLN A 502 25.51 15.44 -11.88
N SER A 503 24.33 14.84 -11.93
CA SER A 503 23.93 13.92 -13.01
C SER A 503 23.90 14.64 -14.36
N GLU A 504 23.27 15.82 -14.44
CA GLU A 504 23.22 16.63 -15.66
C GLU A 504 24.62 17.04 -16.12
N LEU A 505 25.48 17.46 -15.20
CA LEU A 505 26.86 17.83 -15.49
C LEU A 505 27.64 16.67 -16.14
N LEU A 506 27.57 15.48 -15.55
CA LEU A 506 28.25 14.29 -16.07
C LEU A 506 27.68 13.85 -17.42
N VAL A 507 26.36 13.84 -17.58
CA VAL A 507 25.70 13.55 -18.86
C VAL A 507 26.15 14.54 -19.92
N SER A 508 26.14 15.85 -19.63
CA SER A 508 26.54 16.90 -20.55
C SER A 508 28.02 16.76 -20.99
N LYS A 509 28.93 16.44 -20.06
CA LYS A 509 30.33 16.14 -20.39
C LYS A 509 30.48 14.90 -21.27
N LEU A 510 29.76 13.81 -20.97
CA LEU A 510 29.76 12.60 -21.80
C LEU A 510 29.27 12.88 -23.22
N ARG A 511 28.18 13.65 -23.36
CA ARG A 511 27.63 14.04 -24.67
C ARG A 511 28.60 14.94 -25.44
N ALA A 512 29.27 15.88 -24.77
CA ALA A 512 30.31 16.72 -25.37
C ALA A 512 31.51 15.89 -25.87
N ALA A 513 31.85 14.81 -25.16
CA ALA A 513 32.86 13.83 -25.59
C ALA A 513 32.38 12.86 -26.70
N GLY A 514 31.14 13.01 -27.18
CA GLY A 514 30.55 12.20 -28.23
C GLY A 514 29.91 10.89 -27.77
N TYR A 515 29.98 10.56 -26.48
CA TYR A 515 29.44 9.31 -25.95
C TYR A 515 27.92 9.26 -26.06
N LYS A 516 27.38 8.16 -26.59
CA LYS A 516 25.94 7.95 -26.81
C LYS A 516 25.30 6.96 -25.84
N GLY A 517 26.11 6.29 -25.01
CA GLY A 517 25.65 5.37 -23.99
C GLY A 517 24.92 6.05 -22.82
N VAL A 518 24.58 5.24 -21.83
CA VAL A 518 23.76 5.62 -20.67
C VAL A 518 24.67 5.92 -19.48
N LEU A 519 24.49 7.05 -18.83
CA LEU A 519 25.05 7.26 -17.49
C LEU A 519 24.06 6.68 -16.48
N ALA A 520 24.53 5.85 -15.56
CA ALA A 520 23.73 5.18 -14.56
C ALA A 520 24.24 5.46 -13.13
N GLY A 521 23.33 5.52 -12.17
CA GLY A 521 23.65 5.63 -10.74
C GLY A 521 23.83 4.26 -10.07
N THR A 522 24.28 4.23 -8.82
CA THR A 522 24.52 2.97 -8.07
C THR A 522 23.54 2.80 -6.90
N ARG A 523 23.61 1.66 -6.17
CA ARG A 523 22.93 1.50 -4.87
C ARG A 523 23.69 2.15 -3.70
N LYS A 524 24.80 2.86 -3.94
CA LYS A 524 25.54 3.65 -2.95
C LYS A 524 24.80 4.97 -2.68
N THR A 525 23.65 4.81 -2.05
CA THR A 525 22.70 5.88 -1.76
C THR A 525 22.56 6.03 -0.26
N THR A 526 22.19 7.21 0.23
CA THR A 526 21.94 7.44 1.66
C THR A 526 20.85 6.46 2.16
N PRO A 527 21.10 5.68 3.23
CA PRO A 527 20.10 4.77 3.78
C PRO A 527 18.81 5.51 4.15
N GLY A 528 17.65 4.99 3.71
CA GLY A 528 16.35 5.64 3.92
C GLY A 528 16.00 6.77 2.94
N PHE A 529 16.94 7.22 2.10
CA PHE A 529 16.74 8.36 1.20
C PHE A 529 16.92 8.03 -0.30
N ARG A 530 17.11 6.74 -0.61
CA ARG A 530 17.35 6.22 -1.97
C ARG A 530 16.34 6.68 -3.00
N LEU A 531 15.05 6.71 -2.66
CA LEU A 531 14.00 7.09 -3.61
C LEU A 531 14.20 8.51 -4.13
N VAL A 532 14.54 9.44 -3.24
CA VAL A 532 14.79 10.85 -3.58
C VAL A 532 16.05 10.99 -4.42
N GLU A 533 17.13 10.31 -4.07
CA GLU A 533 18.39 10.36 -4.82
C GLU A 533 18.24 9.78 -6.23
N LYS A 534 17.57 8.63 -6.37
CA LYS A 534 17.28 8.00 -7.68
C LYS A 534 16.35 8.87 -8.53
N TYR A 535 15.36 9.50 -7.91
CA TYR A 535 14.52 10.49 -8.59
C TYR A 535 15.35 11.66 -9.11
N GLY A 536 16.25 12.20 -8.28
CA GLY A 536 17.20 13.24 -8.69
C GLY A 536 18.06 12.84 -9.89
N MET A 537 18.57 11.60 -9.91
CA MET A 537 19.34 11.07 -11.05
C MET A 537 18.51 11.11 -12.35
N LEU A 538 17.26 10.62 -12.30
CA LEU A 538 16.35 10.61 -13.45
C LEU A 538 16.04 12.03 -13.96
N VAL A 539 15.78 12.97 -13.05
CA VAL A 539 15.55 14.38 -13.40
C VAL A 539 16.79 15.02 -14.04
N GLY A 540 17.99 14.65 -13.57
CA GLY A 540 19.26 15.06 -14.17
C GLY A 540 19.63 14.35 -15.48
N GLY A 541 18.80 13.44 -15.97
CA GLY A 541 19.01 12.71 -17.23
C GLY A 541 19.91 11.48 -17.12
N ALA A 542 20.24 11.03 -15.90
CA ALA A 542 20.93 9.77 -15.65
C ALA A 542 19.93 8.64 -15.35
N ASP A 543 20.28 7.43 -15.72
CA ASP A 543 19.52 6.22 -15.41
C ASP A 543 19.66 5.89 -13.92
N GLY A 544 18.54 5.53 -13.29
CA GLY A 544 18.54 5.13 -11.89
C GLY A 544 19.32 3.83 -11.64
N HIS A 545 19.58 3.00 -12.64
CA HIS A 545 20.01 1.59 -12.50
C HIS A 545 19.04 0.83 -11.58
N ARG A 546 19.47 -0.31 -11.01
CA ARG A 546 18.64 -1.04 -10.06
C ARG A 546 18.32 -0.21 -8.81
N MET A 547 17.06 -0.26 -8.42
CA MET A 547 16.55 0.38 -7.21
C MET A 547 16.98 -0.41 -5.96
N ASP A 548 16.92 -1.73 -6.02
CA ASP A 548 17.15 -2.60 -4.87
C ASP A 548 17.74 -3.96 -5.30
N LEU A 549 17.74 -4.93 -4.38
CA LEU A 549 18.22 -6.30 -4.64
C LEU A 549 17.21 -7.14 -5.43
N SER A 550 15.95 -6.70 -5.54
CA SER A 550 14.87 -7.39 -6.22
C SER A 550 14.64 -6.89 -7.65
N SER A 551 15.26 -5.79 -8.08
CA SER A 551 15.04 -5.24 -9.42
C SER A 551 15.80 -6.00 -10.52
N MET A 552 17.01 -6.50 -10.22
CA MET A 552 17.82 -7.33 -11.10
C MET A 552 18.83 -8.14 -10.28
N VAL A 553 19.31 -9.25 -10.83
CA VAL A 553 20.33 -10.06 -10.16
C VAL A 553 21.72 -9.55 -10.55
N MET A 554 22.47 -9.00 -9.59
CA MET A 554 23.88 -8.67 -9.77
C MET A 554 24.76 -9.68 -9.04
N LEU A 555 25.57 -10.43 -9.80
CA LEU A 555 26.57 -11.35 -9.30
C LEU A 555 27.94 -10.64 -9.26
N LYS A 556 28.42 -10.43 -8.04
CA LYS A 556 29.77 -9.91 -7.74
C LYS A 556 30.78 -11.04 -7.50
N ASP A 557 32.05 -10.68 -7.45
CA ASP A 557 33.18 -11.51 -7.01
C ASP A 557 32.85 -12.45 -5.83
N ASN A 558 32.22 -11.94 -4.78
CA ASN A 558 31.86 -12.68 -3.58
C ASN A 558 30.82 -13.79 -3.83
N HIS A 559 29.91 -13.58 -4.78
CA HIS A 559 28.90 -14.57 -5.16
C HIS A 559 29.53 -15.69 -5.99
N VAL A 560 30.42 -15.30 -6.91
CA VAL A 560 31.18 -16.24 -7.74
C VAL A 560 32.08 -17.10 -6.86
N TRP A 561 32.83 -16.48 -5.93
CA TRP A 561 33.66 -17.19 -4.95
C TRP A 561 32.85 -18.19 -4.12
N SER A 562 31.66 -17.81 -3.65
CA SER A 562 30.80 -18.70 -2.86
C SER A 562 30.25 -19.89 -3.65
N ARG A 563 30.12 -19.78 -4.97
CA ARG A 563 29.60 -20.84 -5.84
C ARG A 563 30.69 -21.67 -6.51
N GLY A 564 31.90 -21.13 -6.65
CA GLY A 564 33.06 -21.80 -7.22
C GLY A 564 33.33 -21.46 -8.69
N SER A 565 32.35 -20.98 -9.46
CA SER A 565 32.53 -20.49 -10.83
C SER A 565 31.45 -19.48 -11.25
N ILE A 566 31.71 -18.70 -12.29
CA ILE A 566 30.74 -17.75 -12.85
C ILE A 566 29.59 -18.54 -13.49
N THR A 567 29.91 -19.63 -14.19
CA THR A 567 28.91 -20.47 -14.87
C THR A 567 27.87 -21.00 -13.89
N GLU A 568 28.31 -21.53 -12.74
CA GLU A 568 27.38 -22.03 -11.72
C GLU A 568 26.59 -20.92 -11.03
N ALA A 569 27.19 -19.75 -10.81
CA ALA A 569 26.51 -18.61 -10.23
C ALA A 569 25.39 -18.09 -11.16
N VAL A 570 25.68 -17.96 -12.46
CA VAL A 570 24.69 -17.53 -13.47
C VAL A 570 23.59 -18.58 -13.64
N ALA A 571 23.92 -19.87 -13.66
CA ALA A 571 22.91 -20.94 -13.74
C ALA A 571 21.96 -20.92 -12.53
N ALA A 572 22.50 -20.75 -11.32
CA ALA A 572 21.69 -20.62 -10.11
C ALA A 572 20.81 -19.36 -10.12
N ALA A 573 21.36 -18.22 -10.57
CA ALA A 573 20.60 -16.98 -10.73
C ALA A 573 19.43 -17.16 -11.71
N LYS A 574 19.65 -17.78 -12.87
CA LYS A 574 18.60 -18.05 -13.86
C LYS A 574 17.47 -18.92 -13.34
N ALA A 575 17.79 -19.90 -12.51
CA ALA A 575 16.79 -20.81 -11.94
C ALA A 575 15.74 -20.07 -11.09
N VAL A 576 16.08 -18.92 -10.52
CA VAL A 576 15.17 -18.11 -9.67
C VAL A 576 14.71 -16.80 -10.33
N ALA A 577 15.53 -16.22 -11.21
CA ALA A 577 15.23 -14.97 -11.94
C ALA A 577 14.16 -15.15 -13.02
N GLY A 578 14.00 -16.38 -13.53
CA GLY A 578 13.09 -16.67 -14.64
C GLY A 578 13.49 -15.93 -15.92
N PHE A 579 12.51 -15.64 -16.78
CA PHE A 579 12.73 -14.89 -18.03
C PHE A 579 12.61 -13.37 -17.84
N SER A 580 12.09 -12.91 -16.69
CA SER A 580 11.68 -11.51 -16.48
C SER A 580 12.76 -10.62 -15.88
N MET A 581 13.77 -11.18 -15.22
CA MET A 581 14.85 -10.42 -14.57
C MET A 581 16.17 -10.56 -15.31
N LYS A 582 16.86 -9.44 -15.53
CA LYS A 582 18.21 -9.43 -16.09
C LYS A 582 19.23 -9.92 -15.06
N ILE A 583 20.26 -10.61 -15.55
CA ILE A 583 21.41 -11.05 -14.78
C ILE A 583 22.64 -10.27 -15.23
N GLU A 584 23.24 -9.58 -14.28
CA GLU A 584 24.47 -8.84 -14.44
C GLU A 584 25.60 -9.53 -13.69
N VAL A 585 26.77 -9.61 -14.31
CA VAL A 585 27.96 -10.23 -13.71
C VAL A 585 29.12 -9.23 -13.73
N GLU A 586 29.69 -8.99 -12.55
CA GLU A 586 30.92 -8.24 -12.37
C GLU A 586 32.12 -9.13 -12.70
N VAL A 587 32.99 -8.66 -13.60
CA VAL A 587 34.16 -9.40 -14.10
C VAL A 587 35.41 -8.56 -14.06
N GLN A 588 36.55 -9.21 -13.82
CA GLN A 588 37.88 -8.59 -13.71
C GLN A 588 38.79 -8.89 -14.91
N SER A 589 38.34 -9.75 -15.84
CA SER A 589 39.09 -10.10 -17.05
C SER A 589 38.18 -10.43 -18.23
N GLU A 590 38.71 -10.39 -19.46
CA GLU A 590 37.97 -10.83 -20.64
C GLU A 590 37.60 -12.32 -20.60
N ALA A 591 38.41 -13.17 -19.96
CA ALA A 591 38.12 -14.58 -19.82
C ALA A 591 36.89 -14.82 -18.93
N GLU A 592 36.78 -14.07 -17.84
CA GLU A 592 35.58 -14.07 -16.99
C GLU A 592 34.36 -13.50 -17.72
N ALA A 593 34.55 -12.45 -18.53
CA ALA A 593 33.50 -11.93 -19.39
C ALA A 593 32.99 -12.98 -20.38
N ASP A 594 33.87 -13.75 -21.03
CA ASP A 594 33.49 -14.86 -21.90
C ASP A 594 32.71 -15.94 -21.16
N GLU A 595 33.15 -16.29 -19.95
CA GLU A 595 32.45 -17.27 -19.12
C GLU A 595 31.03 -16.77 -18.78
N ALA A 596 30.91 -15.50 -18.36
CA ALA A 596 29.63 -14.87 -18.05
C ALA A 596 28.69 -14.83 -19.25
N ILE A 597 29.18 -14.44 -20.43
CA ILE A 597 28.39 -14.39 -21.67
C ILE A 597 27.99 -15.80 -22.11
N GLY A 598 28.89 -16.78 -22.00
CA GLY A 598 28.63 -18.18 -22.31
C GLY A 598 27.57 -18.80 -21.40
N ALA A 599 27.66 -18.58 -20.09
CA ALA A 599 26.66 -19.00 -19.10
C ALA A 599 25.34 -18.22 -19.24
N GLY A 600 25.46 -17.02 -19.78
CA GLY A 600 24.38 -16.25 -20.34
C GLY A 600 23.85 -15.14 -19.48
N ALA A 601 24.75 -14.39 -18.87
CA ALA A 601 24.50 -13.05 -18.37
C ALA A 601 23.90 -12.15 -19.47
N ASP A 602 23.04 -11.23 -19.06
CA ASP A 602 22.45 -10.20 -19.91
C ASP A 602 23.32 -8.94 -19.95
N VAL A 603 24.03 -8.68 -18.84
CA VAL A 603 24.93 -7.54 -18.65
C VAL A 603 26.26 -8.04 -18.10
N VAL A 604 27.37 -7.56 -18.66
CA VAL A 604 28.72 -7.81 -18.15
C VAL A 604 29.32 -6.48 -17.70
N MET A 605 29.62 -6.39 -16.41
CA MET A 605 30.26 -5.23 -15.80
C MET A 605 31.77 -5.43 -15.75
N LEU A 606 32.50 -4.62 -16.50
CA LEU A 606 33.95 -4.52 -16.45
C LEU A 606 34.35 -3.68 -15.24
N ASP A 607 34.76 -4.32 -14.14
CA ASP A 607 35.16 -3.62 -12.91
C ASP A 607 36.65 -3.31 -12.90
N ASN A 608 37.00 -2.06 -12.59
CA ASN A 608 38.38 -1.58 -12.41
C ASN A 608 39.31 -1.73 -13.63
N PHE A 609 38.77 -1.78 -14.84
CA PHE A 609 39.58 -1.70 -16.08
C PHE A 609 40.14 -0.29 -16.27
N THR A 610 41.35 -0.17 -16.83
CA THR A 610 41.89 1.12 -17.26
C THR A 610 41.11 1.65 -18.46
N GLY A 611 41.12 2.97 -18.70
CA GLY A 611 40.38 3.56 -19.82
C GLY A 611 40.72 2.98 -21.20
N ASP A 612 41.98 2.57 -21.41
CA ASP A 612 42.41 1.87 -22.63
C ASP A 612 42.09 0.37 -22.57
N GLY A 613 42.16 -0.25 -21.38
CA GLY A 613 41.76 -1.64 -21.18
C GLY A 613 40.28 -1.89 -21.49
N VAL A 614 39.40 -0.97 -21.08
CA VAL A 614 37.96 -1.01 -21.40
C VAL A 614 37.74 -1.01 -22.91
N LYS A 615 38.49 -0.18 -23.66
CA LYS A 615 38.39 -0.14 -25.13
C LYS A 615 38.68 -1.48 -25.75
N VAL A 616 39.84 -2.03 -25.41
CA VAL A 616 40.33 -3.28 -25.98
C VAL A 616 39.39 -4.42 -25.63
N ALA A 617 39.00 -4.52 -24.36
CA ALA A 617 38.11 -5.57 -23.87
C ALA A 617 36.72 -5.49 -24.52
N ALA A 618 36.10 -4.31 -24.60
CA ALA A 618 34.80 -4.16 -25.22
C ALA A 618 34.83 -4.45 -26.73
N ALA A 619 35.87 -4.01 -27.46
CA ALA A 619 36.03 -4.34 -28.89
C ALA A 619 36.20 -5.85 -29.11
N SER A 620 37.11 -6.47 -28.36
CA SER A 620 37.39 -7.91 -28.41
C SER A 620 36.16 -8.74 -28.08
N LEU A 621 35.45 -8.43 -26.99
CA LEU A 621 34.24 -9.16 -26.59
C LEU A 621 33.13 -9.03 -27.63
N LYS A 622 32.90 -7.83 -28.18
CA LYS A 622 31.91 -7.62 -29.25
C LYS A 622 32.26 -8.44 -30.50
N GLU A 623 33.51 -8.40 -30.96
CA GLU A 623 33.95 -9.15 -32.15
C GLU A 623 33.80 -10.66 -31.94
N ARG A 624 34.27 -11.18 -30.79
CA ARG A 624 34.26 -12.62 -30.50
C ARG A 624 32.86 -13.20 -30.33
N TRP A 625 31.91 -12.41 -29.82
CA TRP A 625 30.52 -12.82 -29.59
C TRP A 625 29.53 -12.32 -30.63
N ALA A 626 29.99 -11.61 -31.66
CA ALA A 626 29.17 -11.14 -32.77
C ALA A 626 28.38 -12.31 -33.39
N GLY A 627 27.05 -12.16 -33.48
CA GLY A 627 26.14 -13.17 -34.02
C GLY A 627 25.98 -14.44 -33.15
N LYS A 628 26.69 -14.57 -32.02
CA LYS A 628 26.58 -15.73 -31.11
C LYS A 628 25.61 -15.46 -29.97
N ARG A 629 25.72 -14.30 -29.32
CA ARG A 629 24.84 -13.90 -28.21
C ARG A 629 24.79 -12.38 -28.08
N HIS A 630 23.62 -11.85 -27.73
CA HIS A 630 23.45 -10.45 -27.35
C HIS A 630 23.70 -10.26 -25.84
N PHE A 631 24.46 -9.23 -25.47
CA PHE A 631 24.75 -8.83 -24.10
C PHE A 631 25.01 -7.32 -24.04
N LEU A 632 24.84 -6.73 -22.86
CA LEU A 632 25.19 -5.33 -22.57
C LEU A 632 26.54 -5.26 -21.86
N LEU A 633 27.27 -4.17 -22.08
CA LEU A 633 28.53 -3.89 -21.39
C LEU A 633 28.34 -2.70 -20.46
N GLU A 634 28.69 -2.90 -19.21
CA GLU A 634 28.72 -1.85 -18.19
C GLU A 634 30.16 -1.63 -17.73
N VAL A 635 30.52 -0.38 -17.49
CA VAL A 635 31.85 -0.01 -16.99
C VAL A 635 31.69 0.63 -15.63
N SER A 636 32.39 0.07 -14.64
CA SER A 636 32.34 0.53 -13.26
C SER A 636 33.76 0.73 -12.71
N GLY A 637 33.92 1.76 -11.87
CA GLY A 637 35.17 2.06 -11.19
C GLY A 637 35.70 3.47 -11.51
N GLY A 638 35.78 4.31 -10.48
CA GLY A 638 36.57 5.55 -10.51
C GLY A 638 36.14 6.65 -11.47
N LEU A 639 34.92 6.62 -12.03
CA LEU A 639 34.39 7.70 -12.86
C LEU A 639 34.15 8.94 -12.00
N ARG A 640 34.72 10.07 -12.43
CA ARG A 640 34.70 11.36 -11.75
C ARG A 640 34.59 12.48 -12.77
N GLU A 641 34.28 13.67 -12.29
CA GLU A 641 34.10 14.84 -13.14
C GLU A 641 35.36 15.21 -13.96
N ASP A 642 36.56 14.83 -13.48
CA ASP A 642 37.88 15.10 -14.09
C ASP A 642 38.28 14.08 -15.16
N ASN A 643 37.70 12.87 -15.15
CA ASN A 643 38.06 11.79 -16.08
C ASN A 643 36.91 11.31 -16.99
N VAL A 644 35.69 11.85 -16.79
CA VAL A 644 34.50 11.46 -17.55
C VAL A 644 34.62 11.73 -19.06
N GLU A 645 35.29 12.81 -19.48
CA GLU A 645 35.49 13.14 -20.89
C GLU A 645 36.44 12.16 -21.61
N PRO A 646 37.67 11.90 -21.10
CA PRO A 646 38.55 10.85 -21.63
C PRO A 646 37.86 9.49 -21.69
N CYS A 647 37.13 9.11 -20.63
CA CYS A 647 36.38 7.86 -20.57
C CYS A 647 35.25 7.80 -21.62
N GLY A 648 34.49 8.88 -21.80
CA GLY A 648 33.43 8.99 -22.80
C GLY A 648 33.96 8.94 -24.24
N HIS A 649 35.02 9.68 -24.54
CA HIS A 649 35.68 9.66 -25.85
C HIS A 649 36.20 8.24 -26.18
N ASN A 650 36.70 7.56 -25.15
CA ASN A 650 37.23 6.21 -25.29
C ASN A 650 36.15 5.21 -25.72
N LEU A 651 34.95 5.31 -25.14
CA LEU A 651 33.82 4.45 -25.49
C LEU A 651 33.08 4.90 -26.75
N TYR A 652 33.09 6.18 -27.11
CA TYR A 652 32.52 6.64 -28.38
C TYR A 652 33.15 5.96 -29.61
N GLN A 653 34.47 5.70 -29.55
CA GLN A 653 35.17 4.94 -30.60
C GLN A 653 34.64 3.50 -30.76
N LEU A 654 34.00 2.94 -29.73
CA LEU A 654 33.40 1.59 -29.73
C LEU A 654 31.94 1.56 -30.18
N ASP A 655 31.22 2.68 -30.07
CA ASP A 655 29.83 2.80 -30.52
C ASP A 655 29.72 3.20 -31.99
N SER A 656 30.69 3.95 -32.50
CA SER A 656 30.76 4.30 -33.94
C SER A 656 31.03 3.10 -34.85
N SER A 657 31.42 1.94 -34.30
CA SER A 657 31.67 0.67 -35.00
C SER A 657 30.54 -0.36 -34.91
N GLY A 658 29.44 -0.08 -34.20
CA GLY A 658 28.29 -1.00 -34.10
C GLY A 658 27.62 -0.97 -32.73
N GLY A 659 26.38 -0.47 -32.72
CA GLY A 659 25.57 -0.08 -31.57
C GLY A 659 25.60 -0.97 -30.33
N ALA A 660 26.18 -0.47 -29.24
CA ALA A 660 25.89 -0.98 -27.90
C ALA A 660 25.48 0.17 -26.98
N ALA A 661 24.55 -0.09 -26.06
CA ALA A 661 24.35 0.78 -24.91
C ALA A 661 25.43 0.41 -23.89
N CYS A 662 26.59 1.07 -23.95
CA CYS A 662 27.51 1.00 -22.83
C CYS A 662 26.92 1.86 -21.68
N GLY A 663 26.96 1.33 -20.46
CA GLY A 663 26.53 2.02 -19.25
C GLY A 663 27.74 2.46 -18.42
N PHE A 664 27.75 3.68 -17.89
CA PHE A 664 28.72 4.10 -16.88
C PHE A 664 28.08 4.15 -15.50
N LEU A 665 28.68 3.52 -14.49
CA LEU A 665 28.31 3.77 -13.09
C LEU A 665 29.15 4.90 -12.51
N ALA A 666 28.50 6.02 -12.19
CA ALA A 666 29.12 7.03 -11.33
C ALA A 666 29.21 6.49 -9.89
N GLN A 667 30.41 6.54 -9.29
CA GLN A 667 30.59 6.26 -7.88
C GLN A 667 30.57 7.58 -7.12
N ASP A 668 29.55 7.73 -6.27
CA ASP A 668 29.26 8.84 -5.36
C ASP A 668 28.67 10.11 -6.01
#